data_AF-A0A930B2A1-F1
#
_entry.id   AF-A0A930B2A1-F1
#
_cell.length_a   1.000
_cell.length_b   1.000
_cell.length_c   1.000
_cell.angle_alpha   90.00
_cell.angle_beta   90.00
_cell.angle_gamma   90.00
#
_symmetry.space_group_name_H-M   'P 1'
#
loop_
_entity.id
_entity.type
_entity.pdbx_description
1 polymer ?
#
loop_
_entity_poly.entity_id
_entity_poly.type
_entity_poly.pdbx_seq_one_letter_code
_entity_poly.pdbx_strand_id
1 'polypeptide(L)'
;MRKFSLYNFLSLLVLTSCQNQEPDLMIEDFESASFANWTVEGDAFGETPAQGSLSGEQPVTGFQGSYLANSFHNGDDSRGILTSKPFRIERDFINFLIGGGMSEDTYIELLVGEHRVAKSHSPVESETLQLMSWDVKAYRGQEASLRIVDNQRGSWGHILIDAIEQSNQYKSNIMENYTLTYDISQKYLLLPIEDSAPETKVQLMVEGKEVGVAMDIRLAKTHIEYWLPLPVDAYRGKKISLVFGQAMKGDMGISQIKPSDTFDLNYDEPYRPYYHFTPEYGWMNDPNGMVYHNGEYHLFYQYNPYGARWGNMHWGHAVSEDMMHWKHLPIALAPDPLGAIFSGSAVVDKDNTAGFGKGAIVAFYTSAGEQQTQSIAYSLDNGRTFTKYEHNPVIANPNIADFRDPKVFWYAPQRKWIMSLATSQTITFYASKNLKEWERLSEFGQNIGAHTGVWECPDLFPLSYEGKTKWVLFVSINPGGPNGGNATQYFIGDFDGTTFTPEALPYPLWIDYGRDNYAGVTWSNIPESDGRRLFLGWMNNWDYGNSVPTKNFRSAMTLPRELRLQHNGSHLVVASFPVKEVGDEQDNQPIIMNKLAENPLPIGADFYNNGYVVSFTVKLNALKAFEFALQNSKGEKIVYYFDTEEKNFVVDRRKSGLTDFSNNFADPLIVAPLIPKKSYTIHLWVDKASVEAFVNGGEVVQTNTVFPTEPYNQLWFDLRGNTVVSVENITLYKIKNQ
;
A
#
# COMPACT_ATOMS: atom_id res chain seq x y z
N MET A 1 18.69 -74.87 -53.78
CA MET A 1 17.38 -74.17 -53.73
C MET A 1 16.69 -74.53 -52.43
N ARG A 2 16.38 -73.50 -51.62
CA ARG A 2 15.49 -73.43 -50.44
C ARG A 2 15.31 -74.71 -49.59
N LYS A 3 15.91 -74.71 -48.39
CA LYS A 3 15.45 -75.52 -47.24
C LYS A 3 14.75 -74.59 -46.24
N PHE A 4 13.48 -74.88 -45.97
CA PHE A 4 12.66 -74.25 -44.93
C PHE A 4 13.14 -74.72 -43.54
N SER A 5 13.32 -73.78 -42.62
CA SER A 5 13.55 -74.03 -41.19
C SER A 5 12.32 -73.53 -40.43
N LEU A 6 11.67 -74.43 -39.70
CA LEU A 6 10.55 -74.14 -38.79
C LEU A 6 11.13 -73.50 -37.52
N TYR A 7 10.76 -72.26 -37.24
CA TYR A 7 11.02 -71.61 -35.95
C TYR A 7 9.88 -71.93 -34.97
N ASN A 8 10.23 -72.54 -33.84
CA ASN A 8 9.34 -72.69 -32.69
C ASN A 8 9.11 -71.33 -32.03
N PHE A 9 7.84 -70.94 -31.88
CA PHE A 9 7.41 -69.81 -31.05
C PHE A 9 7.58 -70.18 -29.58
N LEU A 10 8.45 -69.47 -28.87
CA LEU A 10 8.49 -69.43 -27.41
C LEU A 10 7.69 -68.20 -26.97
N SER A 11 6.45 -68.40 -26.54
CA SER A 11 5.62 -67.36 -25.93
C SER A 11 6.16 -67.03 -24.54
N LEU A 12 6.84 -65.89 -24.41
CA LEU A 12 7.23 -65.32 -23.13
C LEU A 12 5.98 -64.70 -22.47
N LEU A 13 5.47 -65.34 -21.43
CA LEU A 13 4.44 -64.77 -20.56
C LEU A 13 5.07 -63.63 -19.76
N VAL A 14 4.80 -62.38 -20.14
CA VAL A 14 5.06 -61.22 -19.28
C VAL A 14 3.95 -61.21 -18.22
N LEU A 15 4.27 -61.68 -17.01
CA LEU A 15 3.44 -61.41 -15.83
C LEU A 15 3.54 -59.91 -15.54
N THR A 16 2.59 -59.14 -16.06
CA THR A 16 2.29 -57.82 -15.51
C THR A 16 1.81 -58.03 -14.08
N SER A 17 2.66 -57.69 -13.11
CA SER A 17 2.23 -57.54 -11.72
C SER A 17 1.22 -56.40 -11.69
N CYS A 18 -0.07 -56.72 -11.73
CA CYS A 18 -1.06 -55.83 -11.16
C CYS A 18 -0.67 -55.67 -9.68
N GLN A 19 -0.10 -54.52 -9.31
CA GLN A 19 -0.11 -54.09 -7.92
C GLN A 19 -1.59 -54.01 -7.54
N ASN A 20 -2.07 -54.98 -6.75
CA ASN A 20 -3.31 -54.82 -6.02
C ASN A 20 -3.11 -53.61 -5.10
N GLN A 21 -3.59 -52.43 -5.53
CA GLN A 21 -3.77 -51.33 -4.60
C GLN A 21 -4.85 -51.77 -3.62
N GLU A 22 -4.47 -51.92 -2.35
CA GLU A 22 -5.45 -52.06 -1.27
C GLU A 22 -6.42 -50.87 -1.35
N PRO A 23 -7.74 -51.10 -1.24
CA PRO A 23 -8.72 -50.01 -1.31
C PRO A 23 -8.51 -49.03 -0.16
N ASP A 24 -8.87 -47.78 -0.40
CA ASP A 24 -8.95 -46.75 0.64
C ASP A 24 -10.00 -47.14 1.68
N LEU A 25 -9.79 -46.75 2.94
CA LEU A 25 -10.66 -47.08 4.06
C LEU A 25 -11.26 -45.80 4.63
N MET A 26 -12.58 -45.64 4.52
CA MET A 26 -13.27 -44.50 5.12
C MET A 26 -13.24 -44.59 6.65
N ILE A 27 -12.80 -43.52 7.30
CA ILE A 27 -12.94 -43.33 8.75
C ILE A 27 -14.26 -42.64 9.04
N GLU A 28 -14.53 -41.52 8.36
CA GLU A 28 -15.77 -40.75 8.51
C GLU A 28 -16.01 -39.88 7.27
N ASP A 29 -17.21 -39.97 6.70
CA ASP A 29 -17.71 -39.10 5.62
C ASP A 29 -18.90 -38.24 6.05
N PHE A 30 -19.34 -38.34 7.31
CA PHE A 30 -20.47 -37.61 7.90
C PHE A 30 -21.84 -37.83 7.23
N GLU A 31 -21.93 -38.68 6.21
CA GLU A 31 -23.16 -38.91 5.43
C GLU A 31 -24.22 -39.69 6.21
N SER A 32 -23.90 -40.21 7.39
CA SER A 32 -24.88 -40.79 8.31
C SER A 32 -25.84 -39.74 8.90
N ALA A 33 -25.59 -38.45 8.66
CA ALA A 33 -26.31 -37.31 9.23
C ALA A 33 -26.34 -37.31 10.78
N SER A 34 -25.34 -37.94 11.40
CA SER A 34 -25.21 -38.04 12.85
C SER A 34 -23.76 -38.14 13.29
N PHE A 35 -23.45 -37.63 14.48
CA PHE A 35 -22.14 -37.81 15.12
C PHE A 35 -22.07 -39.13 15.92
N ALA A 36 -22.74 -40.21 15.50
CA ALA A 36 -22.87 -41.45 16.30
C ALA A 36 -21.54 -42.17 16.60
N ASN A 37 -20.48 -41.89 15.83
CA ASN A 37 -19.13 -42.37 16.05
C ASN A 37 -18.20 -41.34 16.70
N TRP A 38 -18.77 -40.23 17.17
CA TRP A 38 -18.05 -39.13 17.77
C TRP A 38 -18.68 -38.73 19.10
N THR A 39 -17.85 -38.21 20.00
CA THR A 39 -18.29 -37.53 21.21
C THR A 39 -18.23 -36.05 20.95
N VAL A 40 -19.37 -35.35 21.10
CA VAL A 40 -19.48 -33.91 20.93
C VAL A 40 -19.36 -33.24 22.30
N GLU A 41 -18.45 -32.28 22.41
CA GLU A 41 -18.29 -31.42 23.58
C GLU A 41 -18.45 -29.96 23.14
N GLY A 42 -19.07 -29.14 24.00
CA GLY A 42 -19.32 -27.73 23.69
C GLY A 42 -20.50 -27.51 22.74
N ASP A 43 -20.53 -26.35 22.09
CA ASP A 43 -21.64 -25.84 21.27
C ASP A 43 -21.26 -25.51 19.82
N ALA A 44 -20.01 -25.72 19.41
CA ALA A 44 -19.53 -25.36 18.08
C ALA A 44 -20.09 -26.23 16.94
N PHE A 45 -20.24 -27.53 17.13
CA PHE A 45 -20.60 -28.46 16.02
C PHE A 45 -22.09 -28.77 15.91
N GLY A 46 -22.92 -28.31 16.86
CA GLY A 46 -24.33 -28.69 16.96
C GLY A 46 -24.54 -30.19 17.27
N GLU A 47 -25.79 -30.65 17.09
CA GLU A 47 -26.17 -32.05 17.39
C GLU A 47 -25.90 -33.03 16.23
N THR A 48 -25.83 -32.52 14.99
CA THR A 48 -25.63 -33.31 13.76
C THR A 48 -24.71 -32.58 12.79
N PRO A 49 -24.00 -33.30 11.88
CA PRO A 49 -23.28 -32.68 10.77
C PRO A 49 -24.14 -31.67 9.98
N ALA A 50 -23.52 -30.60 9.50
CA ALA A 50 -24.18 -29.55 8.73
C ALA A 50 -24.39 -29.97 7.26
N GLN A 51 -25.39 -29.39 6.59
CA GLN A 51 -25.64 -29.61 5.14
C GLN A 51 -25.02 -28.50 4.27
N GLY A 52 -23.73 -28.23 4.48
CA GLY A 52 -23.04 -27.07 3.92
C GLY A 52 -23.13 -25.86 4.84
N SER A 53 -23.46 -24.69 4.27
CA SER A 53 -23.42 -23.42 5.00
C SER A 53 -24.50 -23.26 6.05
N LEU A 54 -24.12 -22.67 7.18
CA LEU A 54 -25.00 -22.29 8.28
C LEU A 54 -25.39 -20.81 8.20
N SER A 55 -26.38 -20.41 9.00
CA SER A 55 -26.91 -19.04 8.96
C SER A 55 -25.85 -18.02 9.37
N GLY A 56 -25.51 -17.10 8.45
CA GLY A 56 -24.48 -16.07 8.69
C GLY A 56 -23.09 -16.45 8.20
N GLU A 57 -22.90 -17.67 7.71
CA GLU A 57 -21.66 -18.16 7.10
C GLU A 57 -21.61 -17.83 5.61
N GLN A 58 -20.40 -17.78 5.07
CA GLN A 58 -20.20 -17.69 3.62
C GLN A 58 -20.51 -19.05 2.94
N PRO A 59 -20.71 -19.08 1.61
CA PRO A 59 -20.98 -20.34 0.90
C PRO A 59 -19.86 -21.37 1.05
N VAL A 60 -20.21 -22.53 1.61
CA VAL A 60 -19.31 -23.65 1.90
C VAL A 60 -19.29 -24.57 0.70
N THR A 61 -18.10 -24.87 0.18
CA THR A 61 -17.92 -25.70 -1.01
C THR A 61 -16.72 -26.64 -0.84
N GLY A 62 -16.54 -27.59 -1.76
CA GLY A 62 -15.38 -28.48 -1.75
C GLY A 62 -15.49 -29.71 -0.84
N PHE A 63 -16.52 -29.80 0.01
CA PHE A 63 -16.89 -31.03 0.71
C PHE A 63 -17.57 -32.04 -0.24
N GLN A 64 -17.59 -33.31 0.13
CA GLN A 64 -18.20 -34.41 -0.62
C GLN A 64 -19.53 -34.82 0.01
N GLY A 65 -20.44 -35.34 -0.81
CA GLY A 65 -21.75 -35.77 -0.31
C GLY A 65 -22.65 -34.59 0.08
N SER A 66 -23.37 -34.76 1.18
CA SER A 66 -24.41 -33.83 1.63
C SER A 66 -24.12 -33.25 3.01
N TYR A 67 -23.16 -33.79 3.75
CA TYR A 67 -22.89 -33.44 5.14
C TYR A 67 -21.41 -33.19 5.40
N LEU A 68 -21.11 -32.36 6.39
CA LEU A 68 -19.75 -32.15 6.90
C LEU A 68 -19.75 -31.79 8.38
N ALA A 69 -18.62 -31.97 9.05
CA ALA A 69 -18.40 -31.35 10.36
C ALA A 69 -18.11 -29.86 10.16
N ASN A 70 -19.00 -29.01 10.67
CA ASN A 70 -18.89 -27.55 10.60
C ASN A 70 -19.02 -26.98 12.02
N SER A 71 -17.99 -26.28 12.50
CA SER A 71 -17.97 -25.70 13.84
C SER A 71 -18.57 -24.28 13.94
N PHE A 72 -19.10 -23.73 12.84
CA PHE A 72 -19.76 -22.42 12.81
C PHE A 72 -21.19 -22.44 13.39
N HIS A 73 -21.63 -23.51 14.08
CA HIS A 73 -23.05 -23.71 14.43
C HIS A 73 -23.71 -22.53 15.16
N ASN A 74 -22.96 -21.89 16.07
CA ASN A 74 -23.40 -20.68 16.78
C ASN A 74 -22.51 -19.46 16.44
N GLY A 75 -21.87 -19.49 15.27
CA GLY A 75 -20.90 -18.50 14.80
C GLY A 75 -19.48 -18.70 15.36
N ASP A 76 -18.59 -17.81 14.93
CA ASP A 76 -17.13 -17.82 15.17
C ASP A 76 -16.68 -17.75 16.65
N ASP A 77 -17.60 -17.50 17.59
CA ASP A 77 -17.29 -17.41 19.03
C ASP A 77 -17.65 -18.67 19.82
N SER A 78 -18.20 -19.68 19.13
CA SER A 78 -18.59 -20.96 19.71
C SER A 78 -17.37 -21.84 20.04
N ARG A 79 -17.54 -22.87 20.86
CA ARG A 79 -16.43 -23.72 21.33
C ARG A 79 -16.84 -25.16 21.32
N GLY A 80 -15.98 -26.04 20.82
CA GLY A 80 -16.30 -27.45 20.87
C GLY A 80 -15.22 -28.39 20.41
N ILE A 81 -15.46 -29.66 20.69
CA ILE A 81 -14.58 -30.76 20.30
C ILE A 81 -15.44 -31.91 19.79
N LEU A 82 -15.11 -32.44 18.62
CA LEU A 82 -15.54 -33.76 18.18
C LEU A 82 -14.41 -34.76 18.41
N THR A 83 -14.64 -35.79 19.22
CA THR A 83 -13.67 -36.88 19.44
C THR A 83 -14.17 -38.19 18.84
N SER A 84 -13.43 -38.79 17.91
CA SER A 84 -13.85 -40.03 17.23
C SER A 84 -13.77 -41.24 18.15
N LYS A 85 -14.51 -42.29 17.82
CA LYS A 85 -14.20 -43.65 18.31
C LYS A 85 -12.79 -44.06 17.84
N PRO A 86 -12.09 -44.93 18.60
CA PRO A 86 -10.81 -45.45 18.18
C PRO A 86 -10.91 -46.28 16.89
N PHE A 87 -9.91 -46.18 16.03
CA PHE A 87 -9.75 -46.96 14.82
C PHE A 87 -8.30 -47.44 14.68
N ARG A 88 -8.06 -48.42 13.80
CA ARG A 88 -6.71 -48.92 13.54
C ARG A 88 -6.11 -48.25 12.31
N ILE A 89 -4.84 -47.84 12.39
CA ILE A 89 -4.11 -47.32 11.24
C ILE A 89 -3.66 -48.49 10.35
N GLU A 90 -4.20 -48.58 9.15
CA GLU A 90 -4.01 -49.72 8.24
C GLU A 90 -3.38 -49.33 6.90
N ARG A 91 -3.31 -48.03 6.58
CA ARG A 91 -2.67 -47.49 5.38
C ARG A 91 -1.55 -46.51 5.75
N ASP A 92 -0.79 -46.11 4.75
CA ASP A 92 0.37 -45.23 4.93
C ASP A 92 -0.01 -43.76 5.17
N PHE A 93 -1.20 -43.33 4.71
CA PHE A 93 -1.68 -41.96 4.84
C PHE A 93 -3.08 -41.88 5.41
N ILE A 94 -3.38 -40.79 6.11
CA ILE A 94 -4.74 -40.34 6.40
C ILE A 94 -4.99 -39.10 5.56
N ASN A 95 -6.05 -39.09 4.77
CA ASN A 95 -6.48 -37.95 3.96
C ASN A 95 -7.81 -37.41 4.49
N PHE A 96 -8.02 -36.09 4.40
CA PHE A 96 -9.26 -35.45 4.79
C PHE A 96 -9.40 -34.11 4.07
N LEU A 97 -10.64 -33.64 3.94
CA LEU A 97 -10.96 -32.30 3.45
C LEU A 97 -11.01 -31.34 4.65
N ILE A 98 -10.40 -30.16 4.52
CA ILE A 98 -10.32 -29.15 5.57
C ILE A 98 -10.55 -27.74 5.02
N GLY A 99 -11.34 -26.94 5.74
CA GLY A 99 -11.57 -25.50 5.51
C GLY A 99 -11.78 -24.75 6.82
N GLY A 100 -12.19 -23.49 6.74
CA GLY A 100 -12.38 -22.58 7.89
C GLY A 100 -11.16 -21.71 8.16
N GLY A 101 -10.93 -21.34 9.42
CA GLY A 101 -9.90 -20.40 9.84
C GLY A 101 -8.48 -20.98 9.98
N MET A 102 -7.50 -20.07 9.96
CA MET A 102 -6.07 -20.40 10.07
C MET A 102 -5.55 -20.48 11.51
N SER A 103 -6.39 -20.33 12.53
CA SER A 103 -5.93 -20.32 13.92
C SER A 103 -5.38 -21.68 14.35
N GLU A 104 -4.30 -21.68 15.12
CA GLU A 104 -3.79 -22.89 15.76
C GLU A 104 -4.78 -23.48 16.79
N ASP A 105 -5.81 -22.73 17.19
CA ASP A 105 -6.86 -23.16 18.11
C ASP A 105 -8.08 -23.79 17.41
N THR A 106 -8.13 -23.78 16.07
CA THR A 106 -9.12 -24.47 15.24
C THR A 106 -8.43 -25.54 14.39
N TYR A 107 -8.47 -26.81 14.81
CA TYR A 107 -7.64 -27.85 14.20
C TYR A 107 -8.24 -29.25 14.25
N ILE A 108 -7.78 -30.12 13.37
CA ILE A 108 -7.90 -31.57 13.50
C ILE A 108 -6.57 -32.16 13.95
N GLU A 109 -6.60 -33.18 14.81
CA GLU A 109 -5.40 -33.89 15.26
C GLU A 109 -5.61 -35.41 15.36
N LEU A 110 -4.51 -36.14 15.21
CA LEU A 110 -4.43 -37.59 15.36
C LEU A 110 -3.73 -37.93 16.67
N LEU A 111 -4.37 -38.77 17.47
CA LEU A 111 -3.85 -39.30 18.73
C LEU A 111 -3.54 -40.79 18.58
N VAL A 112 -2.36 -41.23 19.03
CA VAL A 112 -2.01 -42.64 19.20
C VAL A 112 -1.78 -42.88 20.69
N GLY A 113 -2.73 -43.56 21.34
CA GLY A 113 -2.87 -43.50 22.80
C GLY A 113 -3.21 -42.08 23.25
N GLU A 114 -2.45 -41.54 24.21
CA GLU A 114 -2.59 -40.14 24.68
C GLU A 114 -1.68 -39.15 23.93
N HIS A 115 -0.86 -39.62 22.98
CA HIS A 115 0.13 -38.80 22.30
C HIS A 115 -0.42 -38.26 20.99
N ARG A 116 -0.34 -36.94 20.82
CA ARG A 116 -0.60 -36.29 19.53
C ARG A 116 0.54 -36.55 18.56
N VAL A 117 0.22 -37.17 17.43
CA VAL A 117 1.20 -37.54 16.39
C VAL A 117 1.05 -36.73 15.10
N ALA A 118 -0.11 -36.10 14.88
CA ALA A 118 -0.34 -35.14 13.80
C ALA A 118 -1.35 -34.08 14.25
N LYS A 119 -1.24 -32.87 13.69
CA LYS A 119 -2.15 -31.74 13.92
C LYS A 119 -2.15 -30.84 12.69
N SER A 120 -3.32 -30.38 12.26
CA SER A 120 -3.46 -29.43 11.16
C SER A 120 -4.67 -28.52 11.37
N HIS A 121 -4.53 -27.26 11.00
CA HIS A 121 -5.63 -26.29 10.85
C HIS A 121 -5.79 -25.96 9.37
N SER A 122 -6.83 -25.19 9.00
CA SER A 122 -6.96 -24.75 7.61
C SER A 122 -5.74 -23.90 7.22
N PRO A 123 -5.11 -24.14 6.06
CA PRO A 123 -3.93 -23.38 5.63
C PRO A 123 -4.27 -21.94 5.21
N VAL A 124 -5.52 -21.71 4.81
CA VAL A 124 -6.06 -20.42 4.39
C VAL A 124 -7.46 -20.23 5.00
N GLU A 125 -7.81 -18.99 5.30
CA GLU A 125 -9.19 -18.62 5.64
C GLU A 125 -10.08 -18.82 4.42
N SER A 126 -10.87 -19.90 4.42
CA SER A 126 -11.67 -20.30 3.26
C SER A 126 -12.80 -21.25 3.64
N GLU A 127 -14.01 -20.97 3.15
CA GLU A 127 -15.16 -21.90 3.19
C GLU A 127 -15.08 -23.02 2.14
N THR A 128 -14.07 -22.99 1.29
CA THR A 128 -13.81 -24.06 0.31
C THR A 128 -12.82 -25.05 0.91
N LEU A 129 -13.28 -26.27 1.18
CA LEU A 129 -12.43 -27.32 1.75
C LEU A 129 -11.35 -27.77 0.76
N GLN A 130 -10.14 -28.00 1.26
CA GLN A 130 -8.95 -28.46 0.53
C GLN A 130 -8.51 -29.83 1.02
N LEU A 131 -7.89 -30.61 0.13
CA LEU A 131 -7.46 -31.97 0.44
C LEU A 131 -6.11 -31.96 1.17
N MET A 132 -6.07 -32.51 2.38
CA MET A 132 -4.88 -32.64 3.20
C MET A 132 -4.53 -34.10 3.46
N SER A 133 -3.25 -34.37 3.71
CA SER A 133 -2.73 -35.72 3.95
C SER A 133 -1.69 -35.72 5.06
N TRP A 134 -1.82 -36.67 5.99
CA TRP A 134 -0.78 -37.00 6.98
C TRP A 134 -0.06 -38.29 6.60
N ASP A 135 1.27 -38.30 6.66
CA ASP A 135 2.06 -39.55 6.62
C ASP A 135 2.02 -40.20 8.00
N VAL A 136 1.34 -41.33 8.08
CA VAL A 136 1.14 -42.10 9.31
C VAL A 136 1.82 -43.46 9.25
N LYS A 137 2.71 -43.68 8.28
CA LYS A 137 3.39 -44.97 8.05
C LYS A 137 4.09 -45.51 9.29
N ALA A 138 4.69 -44.62 10.09
CA ALA A 138 5.35 -44.97 11.34
C ALA A 138 4.41 -45.56 12.40
N TYR A 139 3.10 -45.31 12.29
CA TYR A 139 2.07 -45.71 13.25
C TYR A 139 1.20 -46.87 12.74
N ARG A 140 1.56 -47.47 11.61
CA ARG A 140 0.78 -48.57 11.00
C ARG A 140 0.62 -49.74 11.98
N GLY A 141 -0.62 -50.21 12.09
CA GLY A 141 -1.04 -51.29 12.98
C GLY A 141 -1.40 -50.86 14.40
N GLN A 142 -1.19 -49.59 14.77
CA GLN A 142 -1.55 -49.04 16.08
C GLN A 142 -3.01 -48.54 16.08
N GLU A 143 -3.60 -48.45 17.28
CA GLU A 143 -4.91 -47.85 17.50
C GLU A 143 -4.76 -46.33 17.68
N ALA A 144 -5.67 -45.57 17.07
CA ALA A 144 -5.65 -44.12 17.05
C ALA A 144 -7.07 -43.54 17.18
N SER A 145 -7.17 -42.27 17.54
CA SER A 145 -8.42 -41.50 17.51
C SER A 145 -8.16 -40.11 16.94
N LEU A 146 -9.22 -39.47 16.44
CA LEU A 146 -9.18 -38.11 15.91
C LEU A 146 -9.88 -37.16 16.88
N ARG A 147 -9.37 -35.93 16.96
CA ARG A 147 -10.12 -34.81 17.53
C ARG A 147 -10.21 -33.68 16.53
N ILE A 148 -11.41 -33.12 16.36
CA ILE A 148 -11.64 -31.86 15.65
C ILE A 148 -12.00 -30.84 16.72
N VAL A 149 -11.20 -29.80 16.84
CA VAL A 149 -11.22 -28.84 17.94
C VAL A 149 -11.48 -27.46 17.38
N ASP A 150 -12.42 -26.75 17.99
CA ASP A 150 -12.62 -25.33 17.81
C ASP A 150 -12.54 -24.63 19.17
N ASN A 151 -11.47 -23.85 19.33
CA ASN A 151 -11.24 -23.03 20.50
C ASN A 151 -10.97 -21.55 20.18
N GLN A 152 -11.13 -21.10 18.93
CA GLN A 152 -10.79 -19.75 18.46
C GLN A 152 -11.96 -18.77 18.58
N ARG A 153 -11.71 -17.51 18.95
CA ARG A 153 -12.73 -16.45 19.13
C ARG A 153 -12.58 -15.40 18.04
N GLY A 154 -13.67 -14.76 17.63
CA GLY A 154 -13.69 -13.73 16.59
C GLY A 154 -13.56 -14.31 15.18
N SER A 155 -13.58 -13.42 14.18
CA SER A 155 -13.68 -13.77 12.74
C SER A 155 -12.85 -14.98 12.35
N TRP A 156 -13.46 -15.89 11.58
CA TRP A 156 -12.85 -17.17 11.17
C TRP A 156 -12.52 -18.11 12.34
N GLY A 157 -13.18 -17.95 13.47
CA GLY A 157 -13.13 -18.88 14.60
C GLY A 157 -13.98 -20.13 14.36
N HIS A 158 -13.70 -20.85 13.27
CA HIS A 158 -14.34 -22.12 12.96
C HIS A 158 -13.47 -23.02 12.08
N ILE A 159 -13.81 -24.31 12.01
CA ILE A 159 -13.18 -25.33 11.17
C ILE A 159 -14.23 -26.18 10.46
N LEU A 160 -13.94 -26.51 9.21
CA LEU A 160 -14.73 -27.40 8.36
C LEU A 160 -13.94 -28.67 8.10
N ILE A 161 -14.52 -29.85 8.33
CA ILE A 161 -13.87 -31.14 8.06
C ILE A 161 -14.83 -32.10 7.36
N ASP A 162 -14.31 -32.81 6.37
CA ASP A 162 -15.06 -33.85 5.66
C ASP A 162 -14.16 -34.97 5.11
N ALA A 163 -14.76 -36.09 4.70
CA ALA A 163 -14.17 -37.20 3.93
C ALA A 163 -12.81 -37.69 4.49
N ILE A 164 -12.80 -38.08 5.77
CA ILE A 164 -11.62 -38.59 6.45
C ILE A 164 -11.43 -40.07 6.08
N GLU A 165 -10.34 -40.39 5.40
CA GLU A 165 -10.04 -41.73 4.92
C GLU A 165 -8.57 -42.12 5.17
N GLN A 166 -8.28 -43.42 5.13
CA GLN A 166 -6.93 -43.95 5.06
C GLN A 166 -6.63 -44.42 3.64
N SER A 167 -5.45 -44.09 3.11
CA SER A 167 -5.03 -44.47 1.76
C SER A 167 -3.54 -44.83 1.71
N ASN A 168 -3.14 -45.64 0.72
CA ASN A 168 -1.73 -45.82 0.38
C ASN A 168 -1.23 -44.74 -0.61
N GLN A 169 -2.05 -43.74 -0.92
CA GLN A 169 -1.69 -42.57 -1.73
C GLN A 169 -1.74 -41.29 -0.90
N TYR A 170 -0.71 -40.47 -1.06
CA TYR A 170 -0.70 -39.08 -0.59
C TYR A 170 -1.54 -38.25 -1.56
N LYS A 171 -2.63 -37.65 -1.07
CA LYS A 171 -3.61 -36.95 -1.91
C LYS A 171 -3.62 -35.43 -1.74
N SER A 172 -2.83 -34.86 -0.82
CA SER A 172 -2.90 -33.42 -0.57
C SER A 172 -2.62 -32.61 -1.83
N ASN A 173 -3.45 -31.59 -2.04
CA ASN A 173 -3.22 -30.55 -3.05
C ASN A 173 -2.43 -29.36 -2.49
N ILE A 174 -2.12 -29.34 -1.19
CA ILE A 174 -1.30 -28.31 -0.55
C ILE A 174 0.15 -28.79 -0.54
N MET A 175 1.06 -27.90 -0.88
CA MET A 175 2.50 -28.12 -0.86
C MET A 175 3.11 -27.12 0.11
N GLU A 176 3.49 -27.60 1.29
CA GLU A 176 4.18 -26.79 2.31
C GLU A 176 5.67 -26.71 2.01
N ASN A 177 6.28 -25.54 2.23
CA ASN A 177 7.70 -25.26 1.95
C ASN A 177 8.13 -25.69 0.54
N TYR A 178 7.20 -25.57 -0.43
CA TYR A 178 7.43 -25.97 -1.80
C TYR A 178 8.55 -25.14 -2.40
N THR A 179 9.47 -25.76 -3.15
CA THR A 179 10.65 -25.07 -3.66
C THR A 179 10.73 -25.17 -5.18
N LEU A 180 10.78 -24.01 -5.84
CA LEU A 180 11.16 -23.91 -7.25
C LEU A 180 12.61 -23.45 -7.34
N THR A 181 13.42 -24.13 -8.16
CA THR A 181 14.84 -23.80 -8.33
C THR A 181 15.15 -23.48 -9.77
N TYR A 182 15.96 -22.44 -9.98
CA TYR A 182 16.35 -21.92 -11.28
C TYR A 182 17.87 -21.75 -11.34
N ASP A 183 18.46 -22.14 -12.47
CA ASP A 183 19.81 -21.72 -12.85
C ASP A 183 19.71 -20.35 -13.52
N ILE A 184 20.16 -19.29 -12.86
CA ILE A 184 19.92 -17.93 -13.32
C ILE A 184 20.95 -17.48 -14.35
N SER A 185 20.47 -17.22 -15.56
CA SER A 185 21.22 -16.62 -16.66
C SER A 185 20.60 -15.34 -17.22
N GLN A 186 19.46 -14.90 -16.67
CA GLN A 186 18.72 -13.71 -17.11
C GLN A 186 18.56 -12.67 -15.99
N LYS A 187 18.11 -11.46 -16.34
CA LYS A 187 18.01 -10.33 -15.40
C LYS A 187 16.91 -10.48 -14.34
N TYR A 188 15.80 -11.12 -14.69
CA TYR A 188 14.59 -11.17 -13.86
C TYR A 188 14.04 -12.59 -13.75
N LEU A 189 13.36 -12.87 -12.63
CA LEU A 189 12.28 -13.84 -12.57
C LEU A 189 10.96 -13.07 -12.63
N LEU A 190 10.11 -13.38 -13.61
CA LEU A 190 8.79 -12.75 -13.73
C LEU A 190 7.78 -13.53 -12.89
N LEU A 191 7.13 -12.82 -11.97
CA LEU A 191 6.12 -13.34 -11.06
C LEU A 191 4.71 -12.99 -11.59
N PRO A 192 3.84 -13.97 -11.81
CA PRO A 192 2.45 -13.74 -12.24
C PRO A 192 1.56 -13.37 -11.05
N ILE A 193 0.84 -12.26 -11.14
CA ILE A 193 0.05 -11.70 -10.03
C ILE A 193 -1.45 -11.69 -10.36
N GLU A 194 -2.26 -11.91 -9.33
CA GLU A 194 -3.71 -11.72 -9.29
C GLU A 194 -4.04 -10.94 -8.00
N ASP A 195 -4.42 -9.67 -8.11
CA ASP A 195 -4.51 -8.73 -6.97
C ASP A 195 -5.56 -9.15 -5.94
N SER A 196 -6.56 -9.95 -6.36
CA SER A 196 -7.58 -10.55 -5.50
C SER A 196 -7.18 -11.87 -4.84
N ALA A 197 -6.07 -12.50 -5.27
CA ALA A 197 -5.62 -13.76 -4.69
C ALA A 197 -5.13 -13.59 -3.25
N PRO A 198 -5.20 -14.64 -2.40
CA PRO A 198 -4.60 -14.61 -1.07
C PRO A 198 -3.07 -14.47 -1.17
N GLU A 199 -2.48 -13.88 -0.14
CA GLU A 199 -1.02 -13.74 -0.03
C GLU A 199 -0.38 -15.10 0.23
N THR A 200 0.79 -15.29 -0.38
CA THR A 200 1.65 -16.45 -0.19
C THR A 200 3.01 -15.96 0.27
N LYS A 201 3.52 -16.51 1.39
CA LYS A 201 4.88 -16.24 1.84
C LYS A 201 5.89 -16.89 0.90
N VAL A 202 6.82 -16.09 0.36
CA VAL A 202 7.87 -16.54 -0.55
C VAL A 202 9.22 -16.08 -0.03
N GLN A 203 10.09 -17.03 0.28
CA GLN A 203 11.48 -16.77 0.65
C GLN A 203 12.41 -16.97 -0.54
N LEU A 204 13.27 -15.99 -0.81
CA LEU A 204 14.34 -16.10 -1.79
C LEU A 204 15.57 -16.78 -1.19
N MET A 205 16.09 -17.78 -1.87
CA MET A 205 17.31 -18.50 -1.51
C MET A 205 18.35 -18.35 -2.63
N VAL A 206 19.60 -18.09 -2.30
CA VAL A 206 20.73 -18.09 -3.24
C VAL A 206 21.80 -19.05 -2.73
N GLU A 207 22.14 -20.08 -3.50
CA GLU A 207 23.06 -21.15 -3.08
C GLU A 207 22.68 -21.75 -1.71
N GLY A 208 21.38 -21.95 -1.48
CA GLY A 208 20.83 -22.52 -0.24
C GLY A 208 20.83 -21.58 0.96
N LYS A 209 21.15 -20.30 0.80
CA LYS A 209 21.08 -19.29 1.87
C LYS A 209 19.95 -18.30 1.64
N GLU A 210 19.24 -17.95 2.70
CA GLU A 210 18.21 -16.91 2.68
C GLU A 210 18.82 -15.56 2.27
N VAL A 211 18.10 -14.86 1.40
CA VAL A 211 18.41 -13.49 0.99
C VAL A 211 17.21 -12.61 1.34
N GLY A 212 17.45 -11.59 2.16
CA GLY A 212 16.39 -10.74 2.67
C GLY A 212 15.44 -11.49 3.60
N VAL A 213 14.22 -10.97 3.75
CA VAL A 213 13.14 -11.60 4.52
C VAL A 213 12.10 -12.22 3.57
N ALA A 214 11.25 -13.10 4.08
CA ALA A 214 10.14 -13.65 3.33
C ALA A 214 9.16 -12.55 2.90
N MET A 215 8.64 -12.68 1.68
CA MET A 215 7.77 -11.69 1.01
C MET A 215 6.35 -12.24 0.93
N ASP A 216 5.35 -11.39 1.19
CA ASP A 216 3.95 -11.72 0.97
C ASP A 216 3.54 -11.37 -0.46
N ILE A 217 3.23 -12.39 -1.28
CA ILE A 217 2.97 -12.23 -2.73
C ILE A 217 1.62 -12.83 -3.10
N ARG A 218 0.80 -12.06 -3.84
CA ARG A 218 -0.50 -12.50 -4.37
C ARG A 218 -0.34 -13.20 -5.72
N LEU A 219 0.28 -14.38 -5.70
CA LEU A 219 0.53 -15.15 -6.92
C LEU A 219 -0.79 -15.56 -7.58
N ALA A 220 -0.81 -15.46 -8.92
CA ALA A 220 -1.94 -15.84 -9.75
C ALA A 220 -2.48 -17.24 -9.39
N LYS A 221 -3.79 -17.35 -9.17
CA LYS A 221 -4.46 -18.62 -8.88
C LYS A 221 -5.19 -19.11 -10.12
N THR A 222 -6.05 -18.24 -10.67
CA THR A 222 -6.98 -18.57 -11.75
C THR A 222 -6.61 -17.89 -13.07
N HIS A 223 -6.04 -16.69 -13.00
CA HIS A 223 -5.63 -15.92 -14.17
C HIS A 223 -4.48 -14.97 -13.79
N ILE A 224 -3.79 -14.44 -14.81
CA ILE A 224 -2.69 -13.48 -14.62
C ILE A 224 -3.24 -12.10 -14.95
N GLU A 225 -3.27 -11.21 -13.98
CA GLU A 225 -3.65 -9.80 -14.19
C GLU A 225 -2.48 -8.98 -14.70
N TYR A 226 -1.30 -9.18 -14.11
CA TYR A 226 -0.05 -8.53 -14.50
C TYR A 226 1.17 -9.36 -14.06
N TRP A 227 2.35 -8.93 -14.51
CA TRP A 227 3.63 -9.54 -14.14
C TRP A 227 4.45 -8.55 -13.32
N LEU A 228 5.18 -9.05 -12.34
CA LEU A 228 6.16 -8.28 -11.58
C LEU A 228 7.58 -8.83 -11.81
N PRO A 229 8.59 -7.96 -11.93
CA PRO A 229 9.97 -8.40 -12.06
C PRO A 229 10.60 -8.57 -10.68
N LEU A 230 11.09 -9.76 -10.37
CA LEU A 230 12.04 -10.00 -9.28
C LEU A 230 13.47 -9.90 -9.85
N PRO A 231 14.25 -8.85 -9.51
CA PRO A 231 15.62 -8.70 -10.02
C PRO A 231 16.53 -9.80 -9.46
N VAL A 232 17.17 -10.55 -10.35
CA VAL A 232 18.08 -11.65 -10.00
C VAL A 232 19.45 -11.54 -10.70
N ASP A 233 19.67 -10.44 -11.43
CA ASP A 233 20.88 -10.18 -12.22
C ASP A 233 22.17 -10.27 -11.40
N ALA A 234 22.15 -9.81 -10.15
CA ALA A 234 23.28 -9.86 -9.22
C ALA A 234 23.72 -11.30 -8.86
N TYR A 235 22.92 -12.31 -9.23
CA TYR A 235 23.15 -13.72 -8.91
C TYR A 235 23.37 -14.57 -10.17
N ARG A 236 23.69 -13.97 -11.31
CA ARG A 236 24.04 -14.71 -12.54
C ARG A 236 25.07 -15.81 -12.27
N GLY A 237 24.79 -17.00 -12.79
CA GLY A 237 25.64 -18.19 -12.63
C GLY A 237 25.51 -18.89 -11.27
N LYS A 238 24.63 -18.42 -10.38
CA LYS A 238 24.25 -19.09 -9.14
C LYS A 238 22.90 -19.77 -9.28
N LYS A 239 22.65 -20.75 -8.40
CA LYS A 239 21.32 -21.33 -8.19
C LYS A 239 20.50 -20.45 -7.27
N ILE A 240 19.29 -20.13 -7.73
CA ILE A 240 18.28 -19.45 -6.94
C ILE A 240 17.13 -20.40 -6.69
N SER A 241 16.57 -20.37 -5.48
CA SER A 241 15.30 -21.02 -5.18
C SER A 241 14.28 -20.05 -4.62
N LEU A 242 13.02 -20.22 -4.98
CA LEU A 242 11.88 -19.60 -4.32
C LEU A 242 11.22 -20.68 -3.45
N VAL A 243 11.17 -20.44 -2.14
CA VAL A 243 10.53 -21.32 -1.15
C VAL A 243 9.19 -20.71 -0.79
N PHE A 244 8.10 -21.38 -1.18
CA PHE A 244 6.74 -20.98 -0.88
C PHE A 244 6.34 -21.64 0.45
N GLY A 245 6.00 -20.84 1.46
CA GLY A 245 5.55 -21.37 2.75
C GLY A 245 4.37 -22.34 2.57
N GLN A 246 3.45 -21.97 1.68
CA GLN A 246 2.39 -22.84 1.17
C GLN A 246 2.15 -22.55 -0.32
N ALA A 247 1.80 -23.58 -1.09
CA ALA A 247 1.37 -23.46 -2.49
C ALA A 247 0.31 -24.52 -2.79
N MET A 248 -0.62 -24.26 -3.71
CA MET A 248 -1.57 -25.30 -4.14
C MET A 248 -1.16 -25.91 -5.48
N LYS A 249 -1.26 -27.23 -5.57
CA LYS A 249 -1.04 -28.00 -6.78
C LYS A 249 -2.15 -27.64 -7.77
N GLY A 250 -1.76 -27.03 -8.89
CA GLY A 250 -2.69 -26.55 -9.92
C GLY A 250 -2.83 -25.03 -9.97
N ASP A 251 -2.32 -24.31 -8.95
CA ASP A 251 -2.24 -22.85 -9.01
C ASP A 251 -1.43 -22.42 -10.24
N MET A 252 -2.04 -21.58 -11.07
CA MET A 252 -1.42 -21.10 -12.30
C MET A 252 -0.07 -20.43 -11.99
N GLY A 253 -0.03 -19.59 -10.96
CA GLY A 253 1.10 -18.74 -10.67
C GLY A 253 2.39 -19.50 -10.41
N ILE A 254 2.33 -20.60 -9.67
CA ILE A 254 3.51 -21.45 -9.38
C ILE A 254 4.12 -22.00 -10.66
N SER A 255 3.29 -22.47 -11.60
CA SER A 255 3.76 -23.06 -12.86
C SER A 255 4.24 -22.03 -13.90
N GLN A 256 3.86 -20.76 -13.75
CA GLN A 256 4.07 -19.72 -14.75
C GLN A 256 5.27 -18.80 -14.45
N ILE A 257 5.89 -18.90 -13.27
CA ILE A 257 7.11 -18.16 -12.94
C ILE A 257 8.22 -18.54 -13.92
N LYS A 258 8.84 -17.53 -14.54
CA LYS A 258 9.81 -17.73 -15.63
C LYS A 258 10.97 -16.72 -15.60
N PRO A 259 12.20 -17.14 -15.96
CA PRO A 259 13.30 -16.21 -16.19
C PRO A 259 13.07 -15.32 -17.43
N SER A 260 13.52 -14.07 -17.39
CA SER A 260 13.46 -13.13 -18.50
C SER A 260 14.57 -12.08 -18.45
N ASP A 261 15.11 -11.67 -19.60
CA ASP A 261 16.04 -10.53 -19.69
C ASP A 261 15.32 -9.18 -19.80
N THR A 262 14.01 -9.20 -20.05
CA THR A 262 13.18 -8.01 -20.22
C THR A 262 11.97 -8.05 -19.29
N PHE A 263 11.56 -6.87 -18.84
CA PHE A 263 10.28 -6.64 -18.20
C PHE A 263 9.54 -5.61 -19.06
N ASP A 264 8.31 -5.94 -19.46
CA ASP A 264 7.51 -5.05 -20.32
C ASP A 264 6.83 -4.01 -19.44
N LEU A 265 7.40 -2.80 -19.44
CA LEU A 265 6.95 -1.67 -18.65
C LEU A 265 6.20 -0.72 -19.57
N ASN A 266 4.88 -0.65 -19.41
CA ASN A 266 4.03 0.25 -20.19
C ASN A 266 3.63 1.48 -19.36
N TYR A 267 4.25 2.63 -19.63
CA TYR A 267 3.84 3.91 -19.04
C TYR A 267 2.62 4.55 -19.73
N ASP A 268 2.19 4.05 -20.88
CA ASP A 268 0.94 4.47 -21.53
C ASP A 268 -0.19 3.48 -21.20
N GLU A 269 -0.48 3.37 -19.90
CA GLU A 269 -1.60 2.60 -19.37
C GLU A 269 -2.71 3.52 -18.81
N PRO A 270 -3.98 3.06 -18.75
CA PRO A 270 -5.08 3.86 -18.22
C PRO A 270 -4.77 4.42 -16.83
N TYR A 271 -5.13 5.68 -16.61
CA TYR A 271 -4.96 6.41 -15.36
C TYR A 271 -3.53 6.64 -14.88
N ARG A 272 -2.49 6.22 -15.64
CA ARG A 272 -1.11 6.61 -15.31
C ARG A 272 -0.91 8.11 -15.57
N PRO A 273 -0.63 8.91 -14.54
CA PRO A 273 -0.37 10.33 -14.70
C PRO A 273 0.80 10.57 -15.66
N TYR A 274 0.72 11.64 -16.45
CA TYR A 274 1.72 12.00 -17.43
C TYR A 274 2.88 12.77 -16.79
N TYR A 275 2.60 13.67 -15.85
CA TYR A 275 3.60 14.58 -15.26
C TYR A 275 3.68 14.53 -13.74
N HIS A 276 3.07 13.51 -13.12
CA HIS A 276 3.26 13.20 -11.70
C HIS A 276 4.13 11.96 -11.53
N PHE A 277 4.96 11.95 -10.48
CA PHE A 277 5.75 10.78 -10.16
C PHE A 277 4.86 9.59 -9.78
N THR A 278 5.15 8.44 -10.37
CA THR A 278 4.59 7.13 -10.02
C THR A 278 5.73 6.12 -9.97
N PRO A 279 5.65 5.04 -9.15
CA PRO A 279 6.59 3.95 -9.30
C PRO A 279 6.40 3.30 -10.68
N GLU A 280 7.46 2.65 -11.21
CA GLU A 280 7.36 1.87 -12.45
C GLU A 280 6.22 0.84 -12.36
N TYR A 281 6.13 0.15 -11.23
CA TYR A 281 5.11 -0.83 -10.89
C TYR A 281 5.00 -0.95 -9.37
N GLY A 282 3.99 -1.66 -8.86
CA GLY A 282 3.78 -1.91 -7.44
C GLY A 282 3.05 -0.78 -6.71
N TRP A 283 3.04 -0.84 -5.37
CA TRP A 283 2.40 0.16 -4.51
C TRP A 283 3.39 1.22 -4.05
N MET A 284 2.96 2.48 -4.07
CA MET A 284 3.66 3.58 -3.40
C MET A 284 2.73 4.31 -2.41
N ASN A 285 3.27 4.72 -1.26
CA ASN A 285 2.66 5.74 -0.41
C ASN A 285 3.61 6.92 -0.11
N ASP A 286 3.98 7.13 1.14
CA ASP A 286 4.58 8.37 1.63
C ASP A 286 5.89 8.71 0.90
N PRO A 287 6.13 9.99 0.56
CA PRO A 287 7.46 10.45 0.20
C PRO A 287 8.39 10.38 1.41
N ASN A 288 9.59 9.86 1.22
CA ASN A 288 10.58 9.66 2.27
C ASN A 288 11.94 10.20 1.85
N GLY A 289 12.81 10.38 2.84
CA GLY A 289 14.23 10.61 2.59
C GLY A 289 14.54 11.82 1.71
N MET A 290 13.59 12.76 1.55
CA MET A 290 13.69 13.81 0.53
C MET A 290 14.88 14.72 0.83
N VAL A 291 15.93 14.63 0.03
CA VAL A 291 17.20 15.35 0.21
C VAL A 291 17.72 15.84 -1.13
N TYR A 292 18.16 17.09 -1.19
CA TYR A 292 18.91 17.58 -2.35
C TYR A 292 20.40 17.38 -2.11
N HIS A 293 21.10 16.76 -3.08
CA HIS A 293 22.54 16.56 -2.99
C HIS A 293 23.17 16.47 -4.38
N ASN A 294 24.30 17.18 -4.56
CA ASN A 294 25.09 17.18 -5.80
C ASN A 294 24.31 17.42 -7.10
N GLY A 295 23.32 18.33 -7.09
CA GLY A 295 22.53 18.67 -8.28
C GLY A 295 21.23 17.88 -8.43
N GLU A 296 20.99 16.89 -7.56
CA GLU A 296 19.84 16.00 -7.67
C GLU A 296 18.88 16.19 -6.49
N TYR A 297 17.59 16.28 -6.80
CA TYR A 297 16.49 16.05 -5.87
C TYR A 297 16.29 14.54 -5.72
N HIS A 298 16.54 14.01 -4.53
CA HIS A 298 16.22 12.62 -4.22
C HIS A 298 14.78 12.50 -3.74
N LEU A 299 14.05 11.55 -4.30
CA LEU A 299 12.75 11.10 -3.83
C LEU A 299 12.86 9.64 -3.45
N PHE A 300 12.87 9.35 -2.15
CA PHE A 300 12.58 8.01 -1.67
C PHE A 300 11.08 7.92 -1.36
N TYR A 301 10.55 6.71 -1.25
CA TYR A 301 9.14 6.53 -0.99
C TYR A 301 8.84 5.15 -0.44
N GLN A 302 7.81 5.04 0.40
CA GLN A 302 7.29 3.75 0.85
C GLN A 302 6.85 2.93 -0.37
N TYR A 303 7.36 1.70 -0.47
CA TYR A 303 7.25 0.91 -1.69
C TYR A 303 6.98 -0.58 -1.44
N ASN A 304 5.98 -1.15 -2.12
CA ASN A 304 5.83 -2.61 -2.27
C ASN A 304 6.30 -3.05 -3.66
N PRO A 305 7.49 -3.67 -3.80
CA PRO A 305 7.95 -4.19 -5.09
C PRO A 305 7.26 -5.49 -5.51
N TYR A 306 6.42 -6.08 -4.65
CA TYR A 306 5.82 -7.41 -4.84
C TYR A 306 4.30 -7.42 -5.02
N GLY A 307 3.69 -6.23 -5.18
CA GLY A 307 2.26 -6.09 -5.45
C GLY A 307 1.83 -4.64 -5.54
N ALA A 308 0.67 -4.40 -6.18
CA ALA A 308 0.05 -3.08 -6.25
C ALA A 308 -0.76 -2.71 -4.99
N ARG A 309 -0.71 -3.51 -3.91
CA ARG A 309 -1.33 -3.23 -2.60
C ARG A 309 -0.28 -2.86 -1.55
N TRP A 310 -0.73 -2.22 -0.47
CA TRP A 310 0.13 -2.01 0.69
C TRP A 310 0.61 -3.35 1.29
N GLY A 311 1.91 -3.50 1.47
CA GLY A 311 2.58 -4.68 2.03
C GLY A 311 4.08 -4.66 1.73
N ASN A 312 4.88 -5.51 2.38
CA ASN A 312 6.33 -5.61 2.14
C ASN A 312 7.06 -4.24 2.05
N MET A 313 6.91 -3.34 3.02
CA MET A 313 7.41 -1.97 2.84
C MET A 313 8.94 -1.87 2.73
N HIS A 314 9.38 -1.31 1.60
CA HIS A 314 10.76 -0.89 1.28
C HIS A 314 10.79 0.64 1.12
N TRP A 315 11.99 1.20 0.98
CA TRP A 315 12.15 2.51 0.34
C TRP A 315 12.54 2.33 -1.13
N GLY A 316 11.63 2.69 -2.03
CA GLY A 316 11.95 2.94 -3.43
C GLY A 316 12.77 4.21 -3.59
N HIS A 317 13.34 4.44 -4.78
CA HIS A 317 14.21 5.59 -5.01
C HIS A 317 14.15 6.10 -6.45
N ALA A 318 14.00 7.41 -6.60
CA ALA A 318 14.20 8.13 -7.84
C ALA A 318 14.99 9.43 -7.60
N VAL A 319 15.61 9.94 -8.66
CA VAL A 319 16.29 11.25 -8.66
C VAL A 319 15.85 12.09 -9.85
N SER A 320 15.88 13.41 -9.69
CA SER A 320 15.58 14.38 -10.73
C SER A 320 16.44 15.63 -10.55
N GLU A 321 16.74 16.35 -11.63
CA GLU A 321 17.40 17.68 -11.57
C GLU A 321 16.39 18.83 -11.46
N ASP A 322 15.10 18.57 -11.71
CA ASP A 322 14.04 19.58 -11.83
C ASP A 322 12.72 19.22 -11.12
N MET A 323 12.68 18.10 -10.39
CA MET A 323 11.50 17.52 -9.72
C MET A 323 10.39 17.03 -10.67
N MET A 324 10.62 17.04 -11.99
CA MET A 324 9.63 16.63 -13.01
C MET A 324 10.09 15.38 -13.76
N HIS A 325 11.34 15.38 -14.24
CA HIS A 325 11.90 14.27 -15.01
C HIS A 325 12.65 13.33 -14.08
N TRP A 326 11.97 12.24 -13.70
CA TRP A 326 12.47 11.28 -12.72
C TRP A 326 13.20 10.11 -13.36
N LYS A 327 14.38 9.81 -12.82
CA LYS A 327 15.11 8.58 -13.10
C LYS A 327 14.94 7.62 -11.93
N HIS A 328 14.26 6.49 -12.18
CA HIS A 328 14.17 5.40 -11.22
C HIS A 328 15.54 4.79 -10.94
N LEU A 329 15.80 4.50 -9.67
CA LEU A 329 17.00 3.83 -9.17
C LEU A 329 16.61 2.54 -8.43
N PRO A 330 17.56 1.63 -8.17
CA PRO A 330 17.30 0.45 -7.36
C PRO A 330 16.73 0.81 -5.98
N ILE A 331 16.03 -0.14 -5.36
CA ILE A 331 15.55 -0.05 -3.98
C ILE A 331 16.68 0.39 -3.06
N ALA A 332 16.42 1.42 -2.25
CA ALA A 332 17.42 2.00 -1.36
C ALA A 332 17.54 1.23 -0.04
N LEU A 333 16.40 0.87 0.55
CA LEU A 333 16.33 0.12 1.81
C LEU A 333 15.29 -0.99 1.70
N ALA A 334 15.71 -2.22 1.98
CA ALA A 334 14.84 -3.38 2.09
C ALA A 334 14.63 -3.79 3.56
N PRO A 335 13.53 -4.46 3.93
CA PRO A 335 13.32 -5.03 5.26
C PRO A 335 14.46 -5.95 5.71
N ASP A 336 14.60 -6.08 7.03
CA ASP A 336 15.52 -7.00 7.70
C ASP A 336 14.84 -7.57 8.96
N PRO A 337 15.54 -8.33 9.84
CA PRO A 337 14.92 -8.86 11.06
C PRO A 337 14.33 -7.82 12.03
N LEU A 338 14.67 -6.53 11.91
CA LEU A 338 14.02 -5.46 12.68
C LEU A 338 12.64 -5.06 12.11
N GLY A 339 12.26 -5.61 10.97
CA GLY A 339 10.94 -5.45 10.36
C GLY A 339 10.93 -4.66 9.06
N ALA A 340 9.73 -4.24 8.67
CA ALA A 340 9.51 -3.46 7.47
C ALA A 340 10.13 -2.06 7.57
N ILE A 341 10.47 -1.47 6.42
CA ILE A 341 11.05 -0.12 6.37
C ILE A 341 9.89 0.87 6.22
N PHE A 342 9.55 1.53 7.33
CA PHE A 342 8.53 2.57 7.39
C PHE A 342 9.13 3.96 7.14
N SER A 343 8.27 4.96 7.05
CA SER A 343 8.58 6.32 6.64
C SER A 343 9.66 6.99 7.48
N GLY A 344 10.22 8.06 6.92
CA GLY A 344 11.27 8.84 7.56
C GLY A 344 11.95 9.83 6.62
N SER A 345 13.14 10.29 7.00
CA SER A 345 13.80 11.44 6.36
C SER A 345 15.28 11.16 6.07
N ALA A 346 15.93 12.07 5.34
CA ALA A 346 17.37 12.01 5.13
C ALA A 346 18.00 13.40 5.25
N VAL A 347 19.27 13.43 5.66
CA VAL A 347 20.08 14.65 5.81
C VAL A 347 21.48 14.43 5.25
N VAL A 348 22.17 15.52 4.92
CA VAL A 348 23.60 15.48 4.57
C VAL A 348 24.43 15.88 5.78
N ASP A 349 25.20 14.94 6.33
CA ASP A 349 26.10 15.16 7.45
C ASP A 349 27.42 15.82 6.99
N LYS A 350 27.34 17.12 6.72
CA LYS A 350 28.44 17.93 6.14
C LYS A 350 29.73 17.89 6.97
N ASP A 351 29.60 17.71 8.29
CA ASP A 351 30.72 17.78 9.24
C ASP A 351 31.15 16.42 9.77
N ASN A 352 30.57 15.32 9.24
CA ASN A 352 30.83 13.96 9.71
C ASN A 352 30.56 13.77 11.21
N THR A 353 29.50 14.40 11.72
CA THR A 353 29.10 14.30 13.12
C THR A 353 28.75 12.86 13.54
N ALA A 354 28.25 12.04 12.60
CA ALA A 354 27.95 10.62 12.83
C ALA A 354 29.18 9.71 12.75
N GLY A 355 30.24 10.14 12.06
CA GLY A 355 31.46 9.36 11.85
C GLY A 355 31.43 8.41 10.64
N PHE A 356 30.41 8.47 9.78
CA PHE A 356 30.31 7.61 8.59
C PHE A 356 31.11 8.12 7.38
N GLY A 357 31.41 9.41 7.34
CA GLY A 357 32.08 10.07 6.23
C GLY A 357 31.58 11.51 6.06
N LYS A 358 32.47 12.43 5.67
CA LYS A 358 32.10 13.82 5.46
C LYS A 358 31.15 13.94 4.25
N GLY A 359 29.99 14.55 4.45
CA GLY A 359 28.97 14.69 3.41
C GLY A 359 28.18 13.41 3.15
N ALA A 360 28.23 12.43 4.07
CA ALA A 360 27.37 11.26 3.99
C ALA A 360 25.90 11.68 3.99
N ILE A 361 25.09 11.04 3.14
CA ILE A 361 23.64 11.10 3.28
C ILE A 361 23.27 10.11 4.38
N VAL A 362 22.60 10.57 5.43
CA VAL A 362 22.11 9.72 6.52
C VAL A 362 20.60 9.68 6.46
N ALA A 363 20.05 8.49 6.21
CA ALA A 363 18.63 8.18 6.24
C ALA A 363 18.21 7.77 7.66
N PHE A 364 17.06 8.28 8.09
CA PHE A 364 16.35 7.94 9.32
C PHE A 364 15.04 7.30 8.92
N TYR A 365 14.72 6.13 9.47
CA TYR A 365 13.50 5.41 9.13
C TYR A 365 12.98 4.66 10.35
N THR A 366 11.68 4.37 10.34
CA THR A 366 11.10 3.49 11.34
C THR A 366 11.30 2.03 10.91
N SER A 367 11.91 1.23 11.77
CA SER A 367 11.89 -0.23 11.69
C SER A 367 10.59 -0.72 12.31
N ALA A 368 9.68 -1.25 11.50
CA ALA A 368 8.36 -1.72 11.91
C ALA A 368 8.32 -3.26 11.98
N GLY A 369 8.76 -3.78 13.13
CA GLY A 369 8.71 -5.21 13.48
C GLY A 369 7.67 -5.46 14.57
N GLU A 370 8.03 -6.23 15.60
CA GLU A 370 7.17 -6.41 16.80
C GLU A 370 6.82 -5.08 17.48
N GLN A 371 7.73 -4.11 17.42
CA GLN A 371 7.52 -2.72 17.83
C GLN A 371 8.05 -1.78 16.75
N GLN A 372 7.48 -0.58 16.66
CA GLN A 372 8.03 0.49 15.83
C GLN A 372 9.24 1.13 16.54
N THR A 373 10.43 1.10 15.94
CA THR A 373 11.68 1.66 16.50
C THR A 373 12.38 2.54 15.47
N GLN A 374 13.28 3.45 15.87
CA GLN A 374 13.93 4.37 14.94
C GLN A 374 15.35 3.92 14.60
N SER A 375 15.64 3.77 13.32
CA SER A 375 16.88 3.24 12.76
C SER A 375 17.52 4.23 11.79
N ILE A 376 18.82 4.04 11.52
CA ILE A 376 19.55 4.83 10.52
C ILE A 376 20.31 3.96 9.51
N ALA A 377 20.50 4.53 8.32
CA ALA A 377 21.41 4.03 7.31
C ALA A 377 22.20 5.20 6.71
N TYR A 378 23.34 4.93 6.08
CA TYR A 378 24.15 5.97 5.46
C TYR A 378 24.59 5.59 4.05
N SER A 379 24.78 6.61 3.21
CA SER A 379 25.30 6.49 1.85
C SER A 379 26.51 7.42 1.68
N LEU A 380 27.54 6.90 1.01
CA LEU A 380 28.78 7.61 0.66
C LEU A 380 28.91 7.82 -0.85
N ASP A 381 27.91 7.43 -1.62
CA ASP A 381 27.93 7.38 -3.08
C ASP A 381 26.78 8.18 -3.70
N ASN A 382 26.40 9.29 -3.06
CA ASN A 382 25.27 10.14 -3.49
C ASN A 382 23.93 9.41 -3.46
N GLY A 383 23.65 8.68 -2.37
CA GLY A 383 22.36 8.02 -2.14
C GLY A 383 22.09 6.83 -3.06
N ARG A 384 23.10 6.28 -3.76
CA ARG A 384 22.91 5.16 -4.69
C ARG A 384 22.84 3.82 -3.97
N THR A 385 23.63 3.66 -2.91
CA THR A 385 23.56 2.52 -2.02
C THR A 385 23.59 2.98 -0.56
N PHE A 386 22.91 2.23 0.31
CA PHE A 386 22.85 2.50 1.73
C PHE A 386 23.39 1.33 2.54
N THR A 387 24.20 1.65 3.55
CA THR A 387 24.63 0.71 4.59
C THR A 387 23.83 1.00 5.85
N LYS A 388 23.04 0.02 6.33
CA LYS A 388 22.34 0.12 7.61
C LYS A 388 23.33 0.12 8.77
N TYR A 389 23.06 0.92 9.79
CA TYR A 389 23.93 0.99 10.95
C TYR A 389 23.82 -0.29 11.80
N GLU A 390 24.96 -0.90 12.12
CA GLU A 390 25.03 -2.20 12.80
C GLU A 390 24.42 -2.19 14.22
N HIS A 391 24.30 -1.02 14.85
CA HIS A 391 23.73 -0.86 16.19
C HIS A 391 22.31 -0.27 16.16
N ASN A 392 21.58 -0.44 15.07
CA ASN A 392 20.15 -0.12 15.04
C ASN A 392 19.35 -1.00 16.03
N PRO A 393 18.23 -0.48 16.57
CA PRO A 393 17.72 0.88 16.41
C PRO A 393 18.47 1.92 17.26
N VAL A 394 18.55 3.18 16.79
CA VAL A 394 19.13 4.32 17.52
C VAL A 394 18.19 4.92 18.56
N ILE A 395 16.87 4.71 18.41
CA ILE A 395 15.87 5.01 19.44
C ILE A 395 14.94 3.79 19.57
N ALA A 396 15.05 3.09 20.69
CA ALA A 396 14.13 2.01 21.05
C ALA A 396 12.74 2.56 21.40
N ASN A 397 11.71 1.73 21.24
CA ASN A 397 10.34 2.11 21.56
C ASN A 397 10.12 2.05 23.09
N PRO A 398 9.66 3.13 23.75
CA PRO A 398 9.34 3.11 25.17
C PRO A 398 7.93 2.54 25.48
N ASN A 399 7.44 1.61 24.66
CA ASN A 399 6.08 1.04 24.65
C ASN A 399 4.96 2.03 24.28
N ILE A 400 5.20 2.86 23.28
CA ILE A 400 4.21 3.71 22.62
C ILE A 400 3.70 2.98 21.38
N ALA A 401 2.38 2.89 21.23
CA ALA A 401 1.72 2.15 20.15
C ALA A 401 2.13 2.65 18.75
N ASP A 402 2.04 3.96 18.55
CA ASP A 402 2.48 4.65 17.33
C ASP A 402 3.75 5.44 17.63
N PHE A 403 4.89 4.96 17.13
CA PHE A 403 6.20 5.54 17.41
C PHE A 403 7.01 5.54 16.12
N ARG A 404 6.78 6.54 15.26
CA ARG A 404 7.26 6.48 13.86
C ARG A 404 7.50 7.83 13.19
N ASP A 405 8.03 7.73 11.98
CA ASP A 405 8.22 8.79 10.98
C ASP A 405 9.22 9.88 11.42
N PRO A 406 10.49 9.53 11.66
CA PRO A 406 11.50 10.47 12.14
C PRO A 406 11.88 11.51 11.07
N LYS A 407 11.57 12.78 11.32
CA LYS A 407 12.11 13.92 10.54
C LYS A 407 13.30 14.54 11.25
N VAL A 408 14.46 14.54 10.59
CA VAL A 408 15.70 15.11 11.13
C VAL A 408 16.15 16.34 10.36
N PHE A 409 16.65 17.36 11.07
CA PHE A 409 17.33 18.51 10.48
C PHE A 409 18.42 19.08 11.40
N TRP A 410 19.34 19.86 10.83
CA TRP A 410 20.39 20.56 11.59
C TRP A 410 19.89 21.91 12.11
N TYR A 411 19.89 22.11 13.43
CA TYR A 411 19.56 23.38 14.06
C TYR A 411 20.83 24.19 14.31
N ALA A 412 21.18 25.02 13.34
CA ALA A 412 22.42 25.81 13.33
C ALA A 412 22.63 26.70 14.59
N PRO A 413 21.62 27.39 15.16
CA PRO A 413 21.84 28.29 16.30
C PRO A 413 22.45 27.62 17.53
N GLN A 414 22.15 26.33 17.77
CA GLN A 414 22.68 25.56 18.89
C GLN A 414 23.59 24.40 18.46
N ARG A 415 23.89 24.30 17.16
CA ARG A 415 24.80 23.30 16.58
C ARG A 415 24.45 21.86 17.01
N LYS A 416 23.18 21.49 16.84
CA LYS A 416 22.66 20.17 17.16
C LYS A 416 21.66 19.71 16.11
N TRP A 417 21.54 18.40 15.95
CA TRP A 417 20.48 17.78 15.18
C TRP A 417 19.19 17.74 15.98
N ILE A 418 18.06 17.97 15.32
CA ILE A 418 16.72 17.88 15.90
C ILE A 418 15.96 16.80 15.15
N MET A 419 15.25 15.96 15.88
CA MET A 419 14.27 15.03 15.34
C MET A 419 12.87 15.43 15.82
N SER A 420 11.92 15.49 14.89
CA SER A 420 10.48 15.44 15.18
C SER A 420 10.01 14.00 14.96
N LEU A 421 9.31 13.42 15.94
CA LEU A 421 8.82 12.05 15.86
C LEU A 421 7.36 11.98 16.27
N ALA A 422 6.52 11.27 15.51
CA ALA A 422 5.15 11.01 15.90
C ALA A 422 5.13 9.96 17.02
N THR A 423 4.52 10.33 18.14
CA THR A 423 4.44 9.51 19.36
C THR A 423 2.99 9.44 19.81
N SER A 424 2.18 8.65 19.10
CA SER A 424 0.72 8.56 19.23
C SER A 424 -0.01 9.82 18.80
N GLN A 425 -0.48 10.64 19.75
CA GLN A 425 -1.29 11.83 19.48
C GLN A 425 -0.50 13.13 19.63
N THR A 426 0.83 13.04 19.67
CA THR A 426 1.74 14.16 19.87
C THR A 426 2.98 13.99 19.02
N ILE A 427 3.71 15.10 18.85
CA ILE A 427 5.05 15.11 18.27
C ILE A 427 6.05 15.31 19.38
N THR A 428 6.96 14.35 19.56
CA THR A 428 8.08 14.46 20.48
C THR A 428 9.32 14.95 19.75
N PHE A 429 10.00 15.94 20.32
CA PHE A 429 11.27 16.45 19.82
C PHE A 429 12.45 15.80 20.53
N TYR A 430 13.50 15.46 19.77
CA TYR A 430 14.76 14.94 20.30
C TYR A 430 15.95 15.75 19.77
N ALA A 431 17.06 15.77 20.51
CA ALA A 431 18.32 16.35 20.07
C ALA A 431 19.42 15.29 19.96
N SER A 432 20.34 15.49 19.01
CA SER A 432 21.57 14.70 18.91
C SER A 432 22.76 15.57 18.52
N LYS A 433 23.96 15.16 18.97
CA LYS A 433 25.24 15.70 18.48
C LYS A 433 25.86 14.85 17.37
N ASN A 434 25.44 13.59 17.24
CA ASN A 434 26.14 12.59 16.43
C ASN A 434 25.19 11.68 15.63
N LEU A 435 23.90 12.03 15.52
CA LEU A 435 22.85 11.28 14.81
C LEU A 435 22.52 9.88 15.38
N LYS A 436 23.26 9.40 16.37
CA LYS A 436 23.16 8.04 16.94
C LYS A 436 22.60 8.05 18.36
N GLU A 437 23.01 9.03 19.16
CA GLU A 437 22.54 9.21 20.54
C GLU A 437 21.52 10.34 20.59
N TRP A 438 20.32 10.06 21.08
CA TRP A 438 19.21 11.00 21.07
C TRP A 438 18.69 11.28 22.49
N GLU A 439 18.60 12.57 22.82
CA GLU A 439 18.03 13.09 24.06
C GLU A 439 16.63 13.62 23.79
N ARG A 440 15.62 13.14 24.55
CA ARG A 440 14.26 13.68 24.46
C ARG A 440 14.21 15.11 25.01
N LEU A 441 13.61 16.03 24.26
CA LEU A 441 13.52 17.46 24.59
C LEU A 441 12.14 17.83 25.15
N SER A 442 11.17 17.99 24.25
CA SER A 442 9.82 18.44 24.57
C SER A 442 8.80 17.67 23.72
N GLU A 443 7.52 17.98 23.93
CA GLU A 443 6.40 17.37 23.22
C GLU A 443 5.41 18.46 22.82
N PHE A 444 4.75 18.28 21.67
CA PHE A 444 3.77 19.21 21.11
C PHE A 444 2.51 18.45 20.68
N GLY A 445 1.36 19.11 20.79
CA GLY A 445 0.12 18.64 20.19
C GLY A 445 -1.04 18.51 21.17
N GLN A 446 -0.79 18.43 22.48
CA GLN A 446 -1.87 18.24 23.44
C GLN A 446 -2.94 19.35 23.35
N ASN A 447 -4.18 18.96 23.06
CA ASN A 447 -5.36 19.82 22.93
C ASN A 447 -5.29 20.86 21.78
N ILE A 448 -4.47 20.63 20.74
CA ILE A 448 -4.34 21.54 19.60
C ILE A 448 -4.26 20.79 18.28
N GLY A 449 -5.04 21.24 17.30
CA GLY A 449 -5.18 20.55 16.02
C GLY A 449 -6.22 19.44 16.05
N ALA A 450 -6.24 18.62 15.01
CA ALA A 450 -7.12 17.47 14.90
C ALA A 450 -6.49 16.25 15.58
N HIS A 451 -7.29 15.50 16.36
CA HIS A 451 -6.88 14.28 17.09
C HIS A 451 -7.84 13.11 16.83
N THR A 452 -8.53 13.13 15.69
CA THR A 452 -9.56 12.15 15.32
C THR A 452 -9.01 10.87 14.69
N GLY A 453 -7.69 10.79 14.51
CA GLY A 453 -6.95 9.57 14.14
C GLY A 453 -5.47 9.74 14.41
N VAL A 454 -4.66 8.81 13.92
CA VAL A 454 -3.24 8.70 14.29
C VAL A 454 -2.43 9.82 13.67
N TRP A 455 -1.54 10.45 14.44
CA TRP A 455 -0.58 11.42 13.93
C TRP A 455 0.62 10.72 13.29
N GLU A 456 1.02 11.19 12.12
CA GLU A 456 2.06 10.59 11.27
C GLU A 456 2.88 11.71 10.61
N CYS A 457 4.02 11.34 10.03
CA CYS A 457 4.84 12.17 9.13
C CYS A 457 5.06 13.63 9.60
N PRO A 458 5.62 13.88 10.80
CA PRO A 458 5.91 15.24 11.23
C PRO A 458 7.00 15.89 10.38
N ASP A 459 6.88 17.19 10.08
CA ASP A 459 7.97 17.95 9.46
C ASP A 459 8.08 19.36 10.04
N LEU A 460 9.21 19.66 10.70
CA LEU A 460 9.48 20.97 11.31
C LEU A 460 10.50 21.75 10.47
N PHE A 461 10.11 22.92 9.96
CA PHE A 461 10.98 23.76 9.13
C PHE A 461 10.70 25.26 9.27
N PRO A 462 11.70 26.12 8.99
CA PRO A 462 11.49 27.56 8.99
C PRO A 462 10.98 28.09 7.64
N LEU A 463 10.18 29.16 7.70
CA LEU A 463 9.80 30.03 6.59
C LEU A 463 10.06 31.50 6.97
N SER A 464 10.24 32.36 5.97
CA SER A 464 10.37 33.82 6.17
C SER A 464 9.03 34.52 5.95
N TYR A 465 8.69 35.44 6.84
CA TYR A 465 7.52 36.31 6.70
C TYR A 465 7.84 37.70 7.24
N GLU A 466 7.68 38.73 6.41
CA GLU A 466 7.97 40.13 6.77
C GLU A 466 9.37 40.34 7.40
N GLY A 467 10.38 39.62 6.89
CA GLY A 467 11.76 39.68 7.38
C GLY A 467 12.02 38.95 8.70
N LYS A 468 11.04 38.18 9.22
CA LYS A 468 11.18 37.35 10.41
C LYS A 468 11.11 35.87 10.04
N THR A 469 11.85 35.05 10.79
CA THR A 469 11.69 33.60 10.73
C THR A 469 10.47 33.17 11.52
N LYS A 470 9.64 32.33 10.92
CA LYS A 470 8.57 31.58 11.58
C LYS A 470 8.79 30.09 11.34
N TRP A 471 8.44 29.27 12.31
CA TRP A 471 8.54 27.82 12.20
C TRP A 471 7.18 27.25 11.86
N VAL A 472 7.18 26.25 10.98
CA VAL A 472 6.01 25.49 10.60
C VAL A 472 6.23 24.04 10.96
N LEU A 473 5.27 23.44 11.66
CA LEU A 473 5.22 22.01 11.93
C LEU A 473 4.07 21.41 11.12
N PHE A 474 4.39 20.52 10.19
CA PHE A 474 3.43 19.63 9.56
C PHE A 474 3.21 18.40 10.42
N VAL A 475 1.97 17.91 10.42
CA VAL A 475 1.57 16.63 11.00
C VAL A 475 0.49 16.04 10.11
N SER A 476 0.74 14.84 9.59
CA SER A 476 -0.26 14.06 8.86
C SER A 476 -1.18 13.32 9.84
N ILE A 477 -2.45 13.10 9.47
CA ILE A 477 -3.43 12.38 10.29
C ILE A 477 -4.24 11.36 9.48
N ASN A 478 -4.41 10.14 10.01
CA ASN A 478 -5.25 9.10 9.42
C ASN A 478 -5.97 8.20 10.47
N PRO A 479 -7.30 7.99 10.39
CA PRO A 479 -8.25 8.82 9.65
C PRO A 479 -8.37 10.20 10.32
N GLY A 480 -9.33 11.04 9.92
CA GLY A 480 -9.61 12.31 10.58
C GLY A 480 -9.23 13.57 9.79
N GLY A 481 -8.92 13.42 8.50
CA GLY A 481 -8.82 14.54 7.56
C GLY A 481 -10.16 15.29 7.43
N PRO A 482 -10.14 16.56 6.96
CA PRO A 482 -11.30 17.45 6.97
C PRO A 482 -12.47 16.95 6.10
N ASN A 483 -12.19 16.08 5.13
CA ASN A 483 -13.16 15.55 4.17
C ASN A 483 -13.19 14.00 4.15
N GLY A 484 -12.77 13.36 5.25
CA GLY A 484 -12.73 11.90 5.37
C GLY A 484 -11.37 11.30 5.01
N GLY A 485 -11.04 10.18 5.66
CA GLY A 485 -9.76 9.51 5.52
C GLY A 485 -8.63 10.38 6.03
N ASN A 486 -7.58 10.53 5.22
CA ASN A 486 -6.33 11.15 5.63
C ASN A 486 -6.13 12.60 5.16
N ALA A 487 -5.34 13.39 5.88
CA ALA A 487 -4.88 14.73 5.44
C ALA A 487 -3.64 15.21 6.19
N THR A 488 -3.06 16.35 5.80
CA THR A 488 -1.92 16.97 6.49
C THR A 488 -2.31 18.32 7.10
N GLN A 489 -2.28 18.41 8.42
CA GLN A 489 -2.47 19.65 9.17
C GLN A 489 -1.12 20.35 9.40
N TYR A 490 -1.17 21.64 9.69
CA TYR A 490 0.02 22.41 10.03
C TYR A 490 -0.21 23.40 11.17
N PHE A 491 0.90 23.73 11.83
CA PHE A 491 0.98 24.71 12.89
C PHE A 491 2.05 25.74 12.56
N ILE A 492 1.76 27.03 12.78
CA ILE A 492 2.73 28.12 12.61
C ILE A 492 3.11 28.62 14.00
N GLY A 493 4.39 28.85 14.23
CA GLY A 493 4.92 29.17 15.56
C GLY A 493 6.36 29.60 15.56
N ASP A 494 6.98 29.43 16.73
CA ASP A 494 8.40 29.68 16.99
C ASP A 494 9.05 28.41 17.56
N PHE A 495 10.31 28.14 17.22
CA PHE A 495 11.08 27.02 17.75
C PHE A 495 12.43 27.48 18.29
N ASP A 496 12.64 27.23 19.58
CA ASP A 496 13.83 27.68 20.32
C ASP A 496 14.99 26.66 20.33
N GLY A 497 14.87 25.58 19.55
CA GLY A 497 15.81 24.46 19.56
C GLY A 497 15.43 23.34 20.53
N THR A 498 14.37 23.51 21.31
CA THR A 498 13.86 22.55 22.29
C THR A 498 12.35 22.40 22.16
N THR A 499 11.62 23.52 22.22
CA THR A 499 10.14 23.58 22.27
C THR A 499 9.59 24.33 21.06
N PHE A 500 8.55 23.76 20.44
CA PHE A 500 7.74 24.46 19.44
C PHE A 500 6.55 25.15 20.13
N THR A 501 6.44 26.46 19.95
CA THR A 501 5.37 27.29 20.53
C THR A 501 4.46 27.78 19.40
N PRO A 502 3.19 27.31 19.32
CA PRO A 502 2.28 27.70 18.25
C PRO A 502 1.78 29.15 18.43
N GLU A 503 1.56 29.84 17.32
CA GLU A 503 0.77 31.07 17.31
C GLU A 503 -0.71 30.76 17.57
N ALA A 504 -1.43 31.76 18.11
CA ALA A 504 -2.87 31.67 18.34
C ALA A 504 -3.65 31.82 17.02
N LEU A 505 -3.75 30.71 16.27
CA LEU A 505 -4.46 30.60 15.00
C LEU A 505 -5.67 29.65 15.12
N PRO A 506 -6.63 29.70 14.18
CA PRO A 506 -7.85 28.88 14.24
C PRO A 506 -7.59 27.44 13.78
N TYR A 507 -6.80 26.69 14.54
CA TYR A 507 -6.51 25.28 14.26
C TYR A 507 -7.76 24.39 14.37
N PRO A 508 -7.82 23.26 13.63
CA PRO A 508 -6.81 22.77 12.68
C PRO A 508 -6.78 23.57 11.37
N LEU A 509 -5.56 23.75 10.85
CA LEU A 509 -5.31 24.31 9.51
C LEU A 509 -4.72 23.22 8.63
N TRP A 510 -5.17 23.13 7.38
CA TRP A 510 -4.80 22.04 6.47
C TRP A 510 -4.01 22.60 5.30
N ILE A 511 -2.92 21.90 4.91
CA ILE A 511 -2.12 22.31 3.75
C ILE A 511 -2.88 22.10 2.43
N ASP A 512 -3.85 21.19 2.47
CA ASP A 512 -4.71 20.81 1.35
C ASP A 512 -6.04 20.33 1.92
N TYR A 513 -7.14 20.76 1.31
CA TYR A 513 -8.49 20.37 1.69
C TYR A 513 -9.06 19.29 0.75
N GLY A 514 -8.35 18.93 -0.31
CA GLY A 514 -8.69 17.78 -1.14
C GLY A 514 -8.49 16.48 -0.37
N ARG A 515 -9.01 15.38 -0.92
CA ARG A 515 -8.90 14.07 -0.25
C ARG A 515 -7.61 13.33 -0.55
N ASP A 516 -6.85 13.78 -1.55
CA ASP A 516 -5.72 13.05 -2.10
C ASP A 516 -4.41 13.83 -1.95
N ASN A 517 -4.08 14.27 -0.73
CA ASN A 517 -2.77 14.81 -0.38
C ASN A 517 -2.41 14.45 1.07
N TYR A 518 -1.47 13.53 1.25
CA TYR A 518 -1.10 12.97 2.55
C TYR A 518 0.40 12.77 2.72
N ALA A 519 0.84 12.53 3.96
CA ALA A 519 2.22 12.22 4.31
C ALA A 519 3.24 13.22 3.71
N GLY A 520 2.80 14.48 3.58
CA GLY A 520 3.53 15.47 2.80
C GLY A 520 4.72 16.02 3.58
N VAL A 521 5.91 15.90 3.02
CA VAL A 521 7.16 16.35 3.65
C VAL A 521 7.97 17.26 2.73
N THR A 522 9.03 17.86 3.27
CA THR A 522 9.87 18.82 2.55
C THR A 522 11.30 18.30 2.33
N TRP A 523 11.91 18.70 1.21
CA TRP A 523 13.31 18.37 0.94
C TRP A 523 14.25 19.02 1.95
N SER A 524 15.21 18.23 2.43
CA SER A 524 16.34 18.70 3.21
C SER A 524 17.50 19.13 2.29
N ASN A 525 18.41 19.93 2.83
CA ASN A 525 19.64 20.36 2.16
C ASN A 525 19.46 21.08 0.80
N ILE A 526 18.31 21.72 0.57
CA ILE A 526 18.16 22.71 -0.50
C ILE A 526 19.23 23.81 -0.33
N PRO A 527 19.98 24.19 -1.39
CA PRO A 527 21.05 25.17 -1.27
C PRO A 527 20.50 26.57 -1.00
N GLU A 528 21.24 27.38 -0.25
CA GLU A 528 20.85 28.76 0.07
C GLU A 528 20.61 29.63 -1.17
N SER A 529 21.27 29.31 -2.29
CA SER A 529 21.06 30.00 -3.58
C SER A 529 19.69 29.74 -4.21
N ASP A 530 19.05 28.61 -3.88
CA ASP A 530 17.66 28.35 -4.23
C ASP A 530 16.74 28.96 -3.15
N GLY A 531 16.99 28.60 -1.88
CA GLY A 531 16.33 29.20 -0.72
C GLY A 531 14.84 28.87 -0.55
N ARG A 532 14.21 28.16 -1.50
CA ARG A 532 12.81 27.75 -1.41
C ARG A 532 12.62 26.63 -0.38
N ARG A 533 11.39 26.52 0.13
CA ARG A 533 10.92 25.34 0.86
C ARG A 533 10.04 24.51 -0.08
N LEU A 534 10.55 23.35 -0.47
CA LEU A 534 9.95 22.50 -1.49
C LEU A 534 9.24 21.32 -0.82
N PHE A 535 8.02 21.03 -1.24
CA PHE A 535 7.09 20.07 -0.65
C PHE A 535 6.59 19.06 -1.69
N LEU A 536 6.36 17.82 -1.25
CA LEU A 536 5.69 16.79 -2.02
C LEU A 536 4.80 15.96 -1.09
N GLY A 537 3.62 15.58 -1.57
CA GLY A 537 2.70 14.69 -0.84
C GLY A 537 2.35 13.44 -1.63
N TRP A 538 1.84 12.44 -0.92
CA TRP A 538 1.22 11.25 -1.50
C TRP A 538 -0.18 11.59 -2.02
N MET A 539 -0.39 11.43 -3.33
CA MET A 539 -1.66 11.74 -4.00
C MET A 539 -2.60 10.52 -4.00
N ASN A 540 -3.10 10.18 -2.81
CA ASN A 540 -4.09 9.12 -2.59
C ASN A 540 -4.72 9.26 -1.19
N ASN A 541 -5.61 8.34 -0.83
CA ASN A 541 -6.23 8.29 0.49
C ASN A 541 -6.39 6.85 1.02
N TRP A 542 -6.09 6.61 2.29
CA TRP A 542 -6.23 5.31 2.96
C TRP A 542 -7.65 4.73 2.93
N ASP A 543 -8.69 5.56 2.82
CA ASP A 543 -10.09 5.10 2.72
C ASP A 543 -10.36 4.22 1.49
N TYR A 544 -9.59 4.38 0.42
CA TYR A 544 -9.81 3.71 -0.86
C TYR A 544 -8.52 3.39 -1.62
N GLY A 545 -7.36 3.66 -1.00
CA GLY A 545 -6.07 3.64 -1.69
C GLY A 545 -5.78 2.30 -2.33
N ASN A 546 -6.13 1.18 -1.67
CA ASN A 546 -5.98 -0.19 -2.19
C ASN A 546 -7.00 -0.60 -3.28
N SER A 547 -7.99 0.23 -3.57
CA SER A 547 -9.12 -0.11 -4.44
C SER A 547 -9.21 0.77 -5.68
N VAL A 548 -8.31 1.77 -5.84
CA VAL A 548 -8.31 2.61 -7.04
C VAL A 548 -8.12 1.74 -8.30
N PRO A 549 -8.76 2.10 -9.43
CA PRO A 549 -8.86 1.23 -10.62
C PRO A 549 -7.58 1.21 -11.48
N THR A 550 -6.41 1.21 -10.83
CA THR A 550 -5.10 0.96 -11.45
C THR A 550 -4.67 -0.49 -11.21
N LYS A 551 -3.88 -1.07 -12.12
CA LYS A 551 -3.53 -2.50 -12.09
C LYS A 551 -2.11 -2.76 -11.59
N ASN A 552 -1.10 -2.45 -12.43
CA ASN A 552 0.29 -2.83 -12.18
C ASN A 552 1.07 -1.78 -11.37
N PHE A 553 0.49 -0.61 -11.16
CA PHE A 553 1.01 0.42 -10.26
C PHE A 553 -0.12 0.97 -9.42
N ARG A 554 0.23 1.58 -8.29
CA ARG A 554 -0.75 2.30 -7.47
C ARG A 554 -0.15 3.52 -6.81
N SER A 555 -0.97 4.57 -6.79
CA SER A 555 -0.66 5.91 -6.31
C SER A 555 0.27 6.73 -7.20
N ALA A 556 0.30 8.03 -6.91
CA ALA A 556 1.23 9.01 -7.45
C ALA A 556 1.66 9.98 -6.34
N MET A 557 2.66 10.80 -6.60
CA MET A 557 2.93 12.00 -5.81
C MET A 557 2.11 13.17 -6.33
N THR A 558 1.84 14.16 -5.48
CA THR A 558 1.31 15.47 -5.94
C THR A 558 2.33 16.18 -6.82
N LEU A 559 1.94 17.28 -7.46
CA LEU A 559 2.92 18.23 -7.98
C LEU A 559 3.89 18.68 -6.87
N PRO A 560 5.18 18.88 -7.16
CA PRO A 560 6.11 19.53 -6.25
C PRO A 560 5.70 20.99 -6.03
N ARG A 561 5.65 21.43 -4.77
CA ARG A 561 5.13 22.75 -4.38
C ARG A 561 6.15 23.57 -3.63
N GLU A 562 6.17 24.88 -3.90
CA GLU A 562 6.83 25.87 -3.07
C GLU A 562 5.90 26.30 -1.94
N LEU A 563 6.42 26.29 -0.70
CA LEU A 563 5.72 26.74 0.49
C LEU A 563 6.15 28.15 0.89
N ARG A 564 5.17 29.02 1.15
CA ARG A 564 5.39 30.38 1.66
C ARG A 564 4.34 30.77 2.68
N LEU A 565 4.65 31.71 3.55
CA LEU A 565 3.67 32.29 4.46
C LEU A 565 2.94 33.46 3.77
N GLN A 566 1.61 33.50 3.90
CA GLN A 566 0.77 34.56 3.37
C GLN A 566 -0.37 34.87 4.34
N HIS A 567 -0.76 36.14 4.44
CA HIS A 567 -1.99 36.52 5.12
C HIS A 567 -3.19 36.40 4.17
N ASN A 568 -4.17 35.56 4.49
CA ASN A 568 -5.34 35.33 3.62
C ASN A 568 -6.41 36.45 3.69
N GLY A 569 -6.22 37.41 4.60
CA GLY A 569 -7.16 38.50 4.92
C GLY A 569 -7.82 38.34 6.28
N SER A 570 -7.72 37.15 6.89
CA SER A 570 -8.19 36.83 8.24
C SER A 570 -7.02 36.46 9.17
N HIS A 571 -6.16 35.55 8.73
CA HIS A 571 -5.00 35.07 9.49
C HIS A 571 -3.88 34.61 8.56
N LEU A 572 -2.73 34.28 9.16
CA LEU A 572 -1.57 33.72 8.46
C LEU A 572 -1.83 32.27 8.06
N VAL A 573 -1.48 31.92 6.83
CA VAL A 573 -1.58 30.56 6.28
C VAL A 573 -0.28 30.14 5.61
N VAL A 574 -0.06 28.84 5.49
CA VAL A 574 0.96 28.28 4.60
C VAL A 574 0.34 28.17 3.21
N ALA A 575 0.74 29.08 2.31
CA ALA A 575 0.37 28.99 0.91
C ALA A 575 1.25 27.95 0.21
N SER A 576 0.61 27.09 -0.60
CA SER A 576 1.24 25.97 -1.29
C SER A 576 0.92 26.05 -2.79
N PHE A 577 1.94 26.22 -3.62
CA PHE A 577 1.75 26.43 -5.07
C PHE A 577 2.80 25.67 -5.88
N PRO A 578 2.50 25.19 -7.10
CA PRO A 578 3.47 24.46 -7.90
C PRO A 578 4.76 25.25 -8.10
N VAL A 579 5.90 24.54 -8.06
CA VAL A 579 7.22 25.14 -8.29
C VAL A 579 7.34 25.65 -9.72
N LYS A 580 8.30 26.55 -9.97
CA LYS A 580 8.51 27.11 -11.31
C LYS A 580 8.80 26.02 -12.36
N GLU A 581 9.50 24.95 -11.97
CA GLU A 581 9.88 23.84 -12.83
C GLU A 581 8.63 23.10 -13.38
N VAL A 582 7.56 22.99 -12.57
CA VAL A 582 6.26 22.49 -13.03
C VAL A 582 5.67 23.43 -14.09
N GLY A 583 5.80 24.74 -13.91
CA GLY A 583 5.42 25.74 -14.91
C GLY A 583 6.21 25.65 -16.21
N ASP A 584 7.49 25.26 -16.14
CA ASP A 584 8.35 25.07 -17.30
C ASP A 584 7.89 23.88 -18.17
N GLU A 585 7.06 22.97 -17.67
CA GLU A 585 6.43 21.89 -18.45
C GLU A 585 5.29 22.36 -19.37
N GLN A 586 4.85 23.62 -19.24
CA GLN A 586 3.81 24.17 -20.09
C GLN A 586 4.35 24.50 -21.50
N ASP A 587 3.59 24.17 -22.54
CA ASP A 587 3.92 24.56 -23.92
C ASP A 587 3.95 26.10 -24.06
N ASN A 588 4.86 26.59 -24.90
CA ASN A 588 5.07 28.01 -25.16
C ASN A 588 3.95 28.66 -26.00
N GLN A 589 2.95 27.89 -26.46
CA GLN A 589 1.83 28.37 -27.26
C GLN A 589 0.49 28.22 -26.52
N PRO A 590 0.23 28.97 -25.44
CA PRO A 590 -1.05 28.92 -24.75
C PRO A 590 -2.17 29.52 -25.60
N ILE A 591 -3.39 29.03 -25.33
CA ILE A 591 -4.60 29.75 -25.74
C ILE A 591 -4.89 30.79 -24.65
N ILE A 592 -4.84 32.07 -25.02
CA ILE A 592 -5.10 33.21 -24.12
C ILE A 592 -6.41 33.89 -24.53
N MET A 593 -7.30 34.06 -23.57
CA MET A 593 -8.56 34.76 -23.74
C MET A 593 -8.78 35.78 -22.62
N ASN A 594 -8.94 37.06 -22.98
CA ASN A 594 -9.21 38.11 -22.00
C ASN A 594 -10.56 37.94 -21.30
N LYS A 595 -11.52 37.31 -21.97
CA LYS A 595 -12.87 37.02 -21.47
C LYS A 595 -13.35 35.70 -22.07
N LEU A 596 -14.22 35.00 -21.35
CA LEU A 596 -14.88 33.78 -21.84
C LEU A 596 -15.56 34.02 -23.20
N ALA A 597 -15.14 33.26 -24.21
CA ALA A 597 -15.64 33.37 -25.59
C ALA A 597 -16.82 32.42 -25.87
N GLU A 598 -16.78 31.21 -25.30
CA GLU A 598 -17.79 30.15 -25.45
C GLU A 598 -18.00 29.47 -24.09
N ASN A 599 -19.20 28.91 -23.87
CA ASN A 599 -19.51 28.14 -22.67
C ASN A 599 -20.42 26.94 -23.03
N PRO A 600 -19.96 25.68 -22.90
CA PRO A 600 -18.63 25.28 -22.40
C PRO A 600 -17.49 25.68 -23.35
N LEU A 601 -16.31 25.97 -22.77
CA LEU A 601 -15.07 26.16 -23.51
C LEU A 601 -14.50 24.78 -23.90
N PRO A 602 -14.37 24.45 -25.21
CA PRO A 602 -13.79 23.18 -25.63
C PRO A 602 -12.27 23.11 -25.40
N ILE A 603 -11.78 21.92 -25.07
CA ILE A 603 -10.36 21.59 -24.88
C ILE A 603 -9.99 20.52 -25.91
N GLY A 604 -9.03 20.85 -26.78
CA GLY A 604 -8.63 19.99 -27.90
C GLY A 604 -7.86 18.73 -27.45
N ALA A 605 -7.87 17.70 -28.29
CA ALA A 605 -7.17 16.43 -28.03
C ALA A 605 -5.67 16.59 -27.80
N ASP A 606 -5.05 17.56 -28.48
CA ASP A 606 -3.64 17.87 -28.32
C ASP A 606 -3.30 18.33 -26.89
N PHE A 607 -4.28 18.79 -26.11
CA PHE A 607 -4.14 19.15 -24.70
C PHE A 607 -4.39 17.94 -23.80
N TYR A 608 -5.60 17.37 -23.83
CA TYR A 608 -6.00 16.39 -22.81
C TYR A 608 -5.29 15.03 -22.88
N ASN A 609 -4.61 14.69 -23.98
CA ASN A 609 -3.87 13.41 -24.07
C ASN A 609 -2.62 13.37 -23.15
N ASN A 610 -1.98 14.52 -22.92
CA ASN A 610 -0.79 14.65 -22.04
C ASN A 610 -1.14 15.29 -20.68
N GLY A 611 -2.41 15.65 -20.48
CA GLY A 611 -2.83 16.60 -19.44
C GLY A 611 -2.63 18.07 -19.84
N TYR A 612 -3.25 18.96 -19.08
CA TYR A 612 -3.29 20.39 -19.37
C TYR A 612 -3.42 21.23 -18.10
N VAL A 613 -3.12 22.52 -18.26
CA VAL A 613 -3.30 23.51 -17.21
C VAL A 613 -4.28 24.55 -17.69
N VAL A 614 -5.27 24.87 -16.86
CA VAL A 614 -6.14 26.01 -17.11
C VAL A 614 -6.10 26.97 -15.93
N SER A 615 -5.88 28.25 -16.23
CA SER A 615 -5.92 29.33 -15.26
C SER A 615 -6.93 30.38 -15.69
N PHE A 616 -7.61 30.99 -14.73
CA PHE A 616 -8.56 32.07 -15.00
C PHE A 616 -8.84 32.89 -13.74
N THR A 617 -9.35 34.10 -13.93
CA THR A 617 -9.82 34.97 -12.85
C THR A 617 -11.33 35.11 -12.92
N VAL A 618 -12.00 34.84 -11.80
CA VAL A 618 -13.44 35.09 -11.62
C VAL A 618 -13.60 36.38 -10.84
N LYS A 619 -14.23 37.40 -11.43
CA LYS A 619 -14.62 38.64 -10.74
C LYS A 619 -16.10 38.64 -10.42
N LEU A 620 -16.41 39.00 -9.19
CA LEU A 620 -17.76 39.03 -8.64
C LEU A 620 -18.23 40.48 -8.47
N ASN A 621 -19.38 40.82 -9.05
CA ASN A 621 -20.00 42.13 -8.85
C ASN A 621 -20.71 42.25 -7.49
N ALA A 622 -21.05 41.12 -6.86
CA ALA A 622 -21.54 41.02 -5.48
C ALA A 622 -21.03 39.71 -4.85
N LEU A 623 -20.84 39.70 -3.52
CA LEU A 623 -20.48 38.49 -2.77
C LEU A 623 -21.69 37.56 -2.72
N LYS A 624 -21.71 36.56 -3.62
CA LYS A 624 -22.69 35.47 -3.67
C LYS A 624 -21.95 34.16 -3.95
N ALA A 625 -22.37 33.39 -4.96
CA ALA A 625 -21.72 32.16 -5.36
C ALA A 625 -21.45 32.08 -6.86
N PHE A 626 -20.53 31.22 -7.27
CA PHE A 626 -20.30 30.82 -8.66
C PHE A 626 -19.88 29.36 -8.75
N GLU A 627 -20.10 28.74 -9.90
CA GLU A 627 -19.75 27.34 -10.17
C GLU A 627 -19.00 27.22 -11.50
N PHE A 628 -18.06 26.28 -11.58
CA PHE A 628 -17.51 25.79 -12.83
C PHE A 628 -17.27 24.28 -12.76
N ALA A 629 -17.07 23.63 -13.91
CA ALA A 629 -16.80 22.20 -13.97
C ALA A 629 -15.82 21.86 -15.10
N LEU A 630 -14.95 20.89 -14.85
CA LEU A 630 -14.32 20.12 -15.92
C LEU A 630 -15.26 18.97 -16.26
N GLN A 631 -15.53 18.76 -17.55
CA GLN A 631 -16.48 17.74 -18.00
C GLN A 631 -16.07 17.11 -19.33
N ASN A 632 -16.68 15.98 -19.67
CA ASN A 632 -16.50 15.33 -20.97
C ASN A 632 -17.82 15.06 -21.69
N SER A 633 -17.70 14.54 -22.91
CA SER A 633 -18.82 14.23 -23.80
C SER A 633 -19.73 13.10 -23.29
N LYS A 634 -19.29 12.31 -22.30
CA LYS A 634 -20.08 11.26 -21.63
C LYS A 634 -20.93 11.80 -20.47
N GLY A 635 -20.80 13.09 -20.14
CA GLY A 635 -21.49 13.72 -19.02
C GLY A 635 -20.80 13.47 -17.67
N GLU A 636 -19.58 12.93 -17.67
CA GLU A 636 -18.74 12.86 -16.48
C GLU A 636 -18.14 14.23 -16.21
N LYS A 637 -18.03 14.59 -14.93
CA LYS A 637 -17.57 15.90 -14.49
C LYS A 637 -17.10 15.94 -13.05
N ILE A 638 -16.18 16.85 -12.79
CA ILE A 638 -15.82 17.34 -11.46
C ILE A 638 -16.23 18.82 -11.36
N VAL A 639 -17.02 19.14 -10.34
CA VAL A 639 -17.66 20.45 -10.18
C VAL A 639 -17.04 21.20 -9.01
N TYR A 640 -16.83 22.51 -9.18
CA TYR A 640 -16.24 23.42 -8.21
C TYR A 640 -17.25 24.54 -7.91
N TYR A 641 -17.71 24.61 -6.67
CA TYR A 641 -18.69 25.59 -6.20
C TYR A 641 -18.06 26.50 -5.15
N PHE A 642 -18.10 27.80 -5.39
CA PHE A 642 -17.58 28.82 -4.47
C PHE A 642 -18.76 29.59 -3.90
N ASP A 643 -18.88 29.59 -2.57
CA ASP A 643 -19.92 30.29 -1.85
C ASP A 643 -19.31 31.31 -0.88
N THR A 644 -19.47 32.59 -1.18
CA THR A 644 -18.92 33.67 -0.34
C THR A 644 -19.84 34.06 0.82
N GLU A 645 -21.09 33.63 0.83
CA GLU A 645 -22.03 33.83 1.94
C GLU A 645 -21.81 32.76 3.02
N GLU A 646 -21.79 31.49 2.60
CA GLU A 646 -21.50 30.35 3.47
C GLU A 646 -20.00 30.15 3.74
N LYS A 647 -19.14 30.91 3.02
CA LYS A 647 -17.67 30.91 3.15
C LYS A 647 -17.04 29.54 2.89
N ASN A 648 -17.54 28.84 1.88
CA ASN A 648 -17.08 27.51 1.52
C ASN A 648 -16.67 27.43 0.05
N PHE A 649 -15.61 26.67 -0.21
CA PHE A 649 -15.22 26.19 -1.53
C PHE A 649 -15.44 24.67 -1.54
N VAL A 650 -16.32 24.20 -2.42
CA VAL A 650 -16.79 22.82 -2.45
C VAL A 650 -16.42 22.18 -3.79
N VAL A 651 -15.95 20.93 -3.73
CA VAL A 651 -15.76 20.06 -4.89
C VAL A 651 -16.70 18.86 -4.83
N ASP A 652 -17.37 18.61 -5.96
CA ASP A 652 -18.20 17.43 -6.20
C ASP A 652 -17.56 16.56 -7.28
N ARG A 653 -17.05 15.40 -6.86
CA ARG A 653 -16.49 14.37 -7.75
C ARG A 653 -17.41 13.16 -7.96
N ARG A 654 -18.68 13.21 -7.56
CA ARG A 654 -19.59 12.05 -7.60
C ARG A 654 -19.92 11.58 -9.01
N LYS A 655 -19.73 12.45 -10.01
CA LYS A 655 -19.88 12.13 -11.44
C LYS A 655 -18.55 12.18 -12.19
N SER A 656 -17.42 12.07 -11.51
CA SER A 656 -16.09 12.25 -12.11
C SER A 656 -15.66 11.12 -13.05
N GLY A 657 -16.40 10.01 -13.13
CA GLY A 657 -16.05 8.82 -13.90
C GLY A 657 -16.39 7.57 -13.11
N LEU A 658 -15.44 6.62 -13.05
CA LEU A 658 -15.51 5.48 -12.15
C LEU A 658 -15.42 5.96 -10.70
N THR A 659 -16.38 5.57 -9.87
CA THR A 659 -16.46 5.96 -8.45
C THR A 659 -16.92 4.82 -7.55
N ASP A 660 -17.37 3.70 -8.12
CA ASP A 660 -18.00 2.57 -7.45
C ASP A 660 -17.01 1.57 -6.83
N PHE A 661 -15.71 1.74 -7.07
CA PHE A 661 -14.65 0.95 -6.44
C PHE A 661 -14.51 1.19 -4.93
N SER A 662 -15.08 2.28 -4.39
CA SER A 662 -15.21 2.49 -2.94
C SER A 662 -16.36 3.44 -2.61
N ASN A 663 -17.19 3.06 -1.64
CA ASN A 663 -18.25 3.91 -1.10
C ASN A 663 -17.71 5.20 -0.46
N ASN A 664 -16.44 5.21 -0.05
CA ASN A 664 -15.79 6.36 0.56
C ASN A 664 -15.05 7.22 -0.46
N PHE A 665 -15.14 6.97 -1.78
CA PHE A 665 -14.44 7.77 -2.77
C PHE A 665 -15.19 9.08 -3.08
N ALA A 666 -16.40 8.96 -3.60
CA ALA A 666 -17.15 10.07 -4.18
C ALA A 666 -17.93 10.91 -3.16
N ASP A 667 -18.41 10.29 -2.08
CA ASP A 667 -19.17 10.94 -1.00
C ASP A 667 -18.35 10.97 0.31
N PRO A 668 -18.53 11.99 1.17
CA PRO A 668 -19.35 13.19 0.96
C PRO A 668 -18.64 14.22 0.04
N LEU A 669 -19.32 15.35 -0.21
CA LEU A 669 -18.71 16.51 -0.89
C LEU A 669 -17.47 17.03 -0.15
N ILE A 670 -16.50 17.55 -0.91
CA ILE A 670 -15.20 17.95 -0.40
C ILE A 670 -15.21 19.46 -0.14
N VAL A 671 -15.10 19.88 1.11
CA VAL A 671 -15.30 21.27 1.54
C VAL A 671 -14.00 21.89 2.07
N ALA A 672 -13.71 23.11 1.64
CA ALA A 672 -12.64 23.96 2.15
C ALA A 672 -13.22 25.31 2.63
N PRO A 673 -12.64 25.94 3.67
CA PRO A 673 -12.99 27.30 4.04
C PRO A 673 -12.58 28.27 2.94
N LEU A 674 -13.39 29.30 2.73
CA LEU A 674 -13.17 30.33 1.73
C LEU A 674 -13.21 31.72 2.38
N ILE A 675 -12.15 32.51 2.20
CA ILE A 675 -12.20 33.93 2.55
C ILE A 675 -12.95 34.69 1.45
N PRO A 676 -14.05 35.42 1.77
CA PRO A 676 -14.79 36.20 0.78
C PRO A 676 -13.92 37.29 0.12
N LYS A 677 -13.81 37.25 -1.20
CA LYS A 677 -13.08 38.23 -2.02
C LYS A 677 -13.92 38.62 -3.23
N LYS A 678 -13.65 39.80 -3.79
CA LYS A 678 -14.29 40.27 -5.03
C LYS A 678 -13.76 39.58 -6.28
N SER A 679 -12.63 38.89 -6.16
CA SER A 679 -12.00 38.16 -7.25
C SER A 679 -11.27 36.94 -6.74
N TYR A 680 -11.31 35.86 -7.52
CA TYR A 680 -10.56 34.63 -7.27
C TYR A 680 -9.75 34.29 -8.51
N THR A 681 -8.46 33.99 -8.33
CA THR A 681 -7.62 33.41 -9.39
C THR A 681 -7.53 31.91 -9.14
N ILE A 682 -7.86 31.11 -10.14
CA ILE A 682 -7.86 29.65 -10.05
C ILE A 682 -6.85 29.11 -11.06
N HIS A 683 -6.03 28.15 -10.63
CA HIS A 683 -5.20 27.32 -11.49
C HIS A 683 -5.61 25.86 -11.29
N LEU A 684 -5.96 25.17 -12.36
CA LEU A 684 -6.26 23.74 -12.37
C LEU A 684 -5.18 23.02 -13.17
N TRP A 685 -4.53 22.06 -12.54
CA TRP A 685 -3.65 21.10 -13.20
C TRP A 685 -4.42 19.80 -13.36
N VAL A 686 -4.63 19.39 -14.62
CA VAL A 686 -5.46 18.24 -14.98
C VAL A 686 -4.60 17.18 -15.63
N ASP A 687 -4.48 16.03 -14.99
CA ASP A 687 -3.77 14.85 -15.50
C ASP A 687 -4.78 13.70 -15.74
N LYS A 688 -4.31 12.54 -16.23
CA LYS A 688 -5.16 11.39 -16.60
C LYS A 688 -6.06 10.90 -15.46
N ALA A 689 -5.63 11.07 -14.20
CA ALA A 689 -6.37 10.57 -13.03
C ALA A 689 -6.37 11.52 -11.82
N SER A 690 -6.07 12.80 -12.02
CA SER A 690 -6.04 13.77 -10.93
C SER A 690 -6.37 15.19 -11.39
N VAL A 691 -6.90 15.98 -10.47
CA VAL A 691 -7.02 17.43 -10.61
C VAL A 691 -6.53 18.13 -9.34
N GLU A 692 -5.54 19.00 -9.49
CA GLU A 692 -5.05 19.88 -8.43
C GLU A 692 -5.53 21.32 -8.67
N ALA A 693 -6.33 21.85 -7.74
CA ALA A 693 -6.89 23.19 -7.81
C ALA A 693 -6.21 24.13 -6.81
N PHE A 694 -5.60 25.21 -7.31
CA PHE A 694 -4.91 26.22 -6.52
C PHE A 694 -5.63 27.57 -6.61
N VAL A 695 -6.14 28.04 -5.48
CA VAL A 695 -6.86 29.31 -5.38
C VAL A 695 -5.93 30.41 -4.85
N ASN A 696 -5.92 31.56 -5.51
CA ASN A 696 -5.19 32.77 -5.12
C ASN A 696 -3.69 32.54 -4.84
N GLY A 697 -3.02 31.76 -5.70
CA GLY A 697 -1.59 31.47 -5.56
C GLY A 697 -1.28 30.52 -4.40
N GLY A 698 -2.19 29.60 -4.10
CA GLY A 698 -1.99 28.53 -3.12
C GLY A 698 -2.54 28.82 -1.72
N GLU A 699 -3.36 29.87 -1.56
CA GLU A 699 -4.01 30.20 -0.28
C GLU A 699 -4.97 29.12 0.19
N VAL A 700 -5.66 28.48 -0.76
CA VAL A 700 -6.48 27.29 -0.56
C VAL A 700 -6.17 26.33 -1.71
N VAL A 701 -5.94 25.06 -1.37
CA VAL A 701 -5.62 24.01 -2.33
C VAL A 701 -6.56 22.83 -2.13
N GLN A 702 -6.98 22.21 -3.23
CA GLN A 702 -7.63 20.91 -3.22
C GLN A 702 -7.02 19.97 -4.26
N THR A 703 -6.47 18.85 -3.80
CA THR A 703 -5.99 17.75 -4.63
C THR A 703 -6.97 16.60 -4.60
N ASN A 704 -7.47 16.21 -5.76
CA ASN A 704 -8.42 15.11 -5.86
C ASN A 704 -8.06 14.18 -7.02
N THR A 705 -8.01 12.89 -6.74
CA THR A 705 -7.98 11.86 -7.78
C THR A 705 -9.36 11.73 -8.43
N VAL A 706 -9.37 11.39 -9.71
CA VAL A 706 -10.56 11.19 -10.56
C VAL A 706 -10.27 10.06 -11.53
N PHE A 707 -11.29 9.33 -11.97
CA PHE A 707 -11.09 8.19 -12.89
C PHE A 707 -12.08 8.27 -14.07
N PRO A 708 -11.99 9.31 -14.91
CA PRO A 708 -12.92 9.52 -16.01
C PRO A 708 -12.75 8.44 -17.10
N THR A 709 -13.84 7.98 -17.69
CA THR A 709 -13.78 7.00 -18.80
C THR A 709 -13.39 7.65 -20.13
N GLU A 710 -13.52 8.97 -20.23
CA GLU A 710 -12.95 9.80 -21.30
C GLU A 710 -12.29 11.06 -20.72
N PRO A 711 -11.19 11.57 -21.31
CA PRO A 711 -10.57 12.80 -20.80
C PRO A 711 -11.55 13.98 -20.70
N TYR A 712 -11.44 14.79 -19.64
CA TYR A 712 -12.20 16.03 -19.54
C TYR A 712 -11.81 16.98 -20.68
N ASN A 713 -12.73 17.19 -21.60
CA ASN A 713 -12.51 17.89 -22.86
C ASN A 713 -13.27 19.23 -22.94
N GLN A 714 -13.86 19.69 -21.83
CA GLN A 714 -14.62 20.92 -21.74
C GLN A 714 -14.46 21.57 -20.35
N LEU A 715 -14.35 22.90 -20.32
CA LEU A 715 -14.49 23.73 -19.13
C LEU A 715 -15.81 24.49 -19.20
N TRP A 716 -16.71 24.24 -18.25
CA TRP A 716 -18.04 24.85 -18.18
C TRP A 716 -18.15 25.80 -16.98
N PHE A 717 -18.92 26.88 -17.12
CA PHE A 717 -19.23 27.82 -16.05
C PHE A 717 -20.73 27.96 -15.84
N ASP A 718 -21.21 27.99 -14.59
CA ASP A 718 -22.56 28.45 -14.32
C ASP A 718 -22.62 29.98 -14.29
N LEU A 719 -23.21 30.55 -15.34
CA LEU A 719 -23.44 31.99 -15.47
C LEU A 719 -24.88 32.39 -15.15
N ARG A 720 -25.71 31.46 -14.65
CA ARG A 720 -27.14 31.68 -14.38
C ARG A 720 -27.31 32.27 -12.98
N GLY A 721 -27.65 33.55 -12.90
CA GLY A 721 -28.02 34.21 -11.65
C GLY A 721 -27.84 35.73 -11.71
N ASN A 722 -28.52 36.47 -10.82
CA ASN A 722 -28.42 37.93 -10.70
C ASN A 722 -27.04 38.42 -10.18
N THR A 723 -26.04 37.55 -10.13
CA THR A 723 -24.64 37.88 -9.88
C THR A 723 -23.97 38.00 -11.23
N VAL A 724 -23.68 39.20 -11.69
CA VAL A 724 -22.85 39.35 -12.89
C VAL A 724 -21.43 38.91 -12.52
N VAL A 725 -21.09 37.69 -12.92
CA VAL A 725 -19.76 37.09 -12.83
C VAL A 725 -19.07 37.32 -14.16
N SER A 726 -17.83 37.80 -14.12
CA SER A 726 -16.97 37.83 -15.32
C SER A 726 -15.80 36.89 -15.12
N VAL A 727 -15.59 36.03 -16.12
CA VAL A 727 -14.43 35.15 -16.21
C VAL A 727 -13.46 35.79 -17.19
N GLU A 728 -12.30 36.15 -16.67
CA GLU A 728 -11.27 36.92 -17.36
C GLU A 728 -9.91 36.22 -17.26
N ASN A 729 -8.95 36.66 -18.08
CA ASN A 729 -7.57 36.15 -18.06
C ASN A 729 -7.47 34.62 -18.15
N ILE A 730 -8.30 34.02 -19.01
CA ILE A 730 -8.32 32.58 -19.20
C ILE A 730 -7.08 32.21 -20.01
N THR A 731 -6.27 31.30 -19.47
CA THR A 731 -5.10 30.76 -20.16
C THR A 731 -5.14 29.24 -20.08
N LEU A 732 -5.08 28.59 -21.23
CA LEU A 732 -5.02 27.13 -21.35
C LEU A 732 -3.66 26.75 -21.94
N TYR A 733 -2.91 25.95 -21.18
CA TYR A 733 -1.62 25.39 -21.57
C TYR A 733 -1.73 23.91 -21.82
N LYS A 734 -1.11 23.45 -22.90
CA LYS A 734 -0.77 22.05 -23.11
C LYS A 734 0.47 21.71 -22.29
N ILE A 735 0.59 20.47 -21.80
CA ILE A 735 1.84 19.95 -21.25
C ILE A 735 2.76 19.48 -22.39
N LYS A 736 4.04 19.87 -22.34
CA LYS A 736 5.08 19.46 -23.29
C LYS A 736 5.12 17.94 -23.41
N ASN A 737 5.50 17.44 -24.59
CA ASN A 737 5.76 16.02 -24.73
C ASN A 737 7.06 15.69 -23.98
N GLN A 738 7.00 14.78 -23.00
CA GLN A 738 8.14 14.21 -22.27
C GLN A 738 8.87 13.14 -23.08
#